data_AF-A0A933JVN0-F1
#
_entry.id   AF-A0A933JVN0-F1
#
_cell.length_a   1.000
_cell.length_b   1.000
_cell.length_c   1.000
_cell.angle_alpha   90.00
_cell.angle_beta   90.00
_cell.angle_gamma   90.00
#
_symmetry.space_group_name_H-M   'P 1'
#
loop_
_entity.id
_entity.type
_entity.pdbx_description
1 polymer ?
#
loop_
_entity_poly.entity_id
_entity_poly.type
_entity_poly.pdbx_seq_one_letter_code
_entity_poly.pdbx_strand_id
1 'polypeptide(L)'
;MKTKLLTALLFVAGCFAQPPTYLGLTAPGDGPVVSFDVFHRPFAEIPLPNDFATRFDPSSPTKRRLNASVEVGPTRWERATRAELDRLSGWGTLAPITVSFSEDLDQAVILARHGNDLFDTKDDAVLVLDVTPGSPGLCEAVPLDLGQGNYPQVLAEQDEYDSDPRASLQTLTVEETEEDVNANGLLDPGEDTDMDGALDHPNTLDGTVNSPRLEFYERESHTLIMKPVMPMRDATTYAVVLTKRLTSPAGESVRSPFVAIHQATQAPALVPLPDCLVRHGLTIDDVAFTWTFTTQDIRDDYRRVRDGLYGIGPLAQIGADFPARVSRLDVLADPRSAAPKLVPMSDFVPLALQLLQLAGSSKEAQDVFEATMENVDFVVAGAIPSPQFFPRQDSQGAMLPLYRQVWSLDAPPRSEDVTFWLFVPKHRAGPAPVAIYVHGHGSSKFEALPFAGGLASYGIATLGIDGPGHATSVSDLQRQLLSAFFEDAGLVGLGESIFMGRAFDWTGDGKVDSGDDFWTSYVFHTRDNVRQTAVDVMQVVRTLRGFDGVARWGFDGHGLAGDFDGDGIVDVGGAAPLHLLGGSLGGITGAVIAGVEPQLDTTVSIVSGGMLSEIGTRSTLGGVKNAMVLRALGPIFYADQGALMVRVNLGQTDEVSLKVHDLPTLTPLDTVVLRNERSGEYRCGAVQPSGTFRVAVSCDAGDPLYLRVFRGPLAPRTPEGCMIPTEIPIVAIDMFGHEARLGATTFAAGSPLVAPGDGFGLRRATPDLRRFLGLSQVALDAADPMNWAPSWNGTRPMTYGTGETTRTQVMVMPSAGDPGVMIAAGVALARAAGFAEFDRIDPRYGKSQNQVALDTHTIEGTVRLARYRNSAGSPVLMDVEHLASVVPVDDGLDVPRLDPPLRLMRQAADGTWSGLIVPMLSPEGKHGFSPPDPTAKFDQGTYVLNQVARFMQSGGREFSWDKCQATSTCPWPTFPLK
;
A
#
# COMPACT_ATOMS: atom_id res chain seq x y z
N MET A 1 -43.02 22.62 -66.33
CA MET A 1 -44.26 21.83 -66.44
C MET A 1 -43.97 20.39 -66.02
N LYS A 2 -44.77 19.86 -65.07
CA LYS A 2 -44.79 18.49 -64.52
C LYS A 2 -43.68 18.11 -63.54
N THR A 3 -43.85 18.60 -62.31
CA THR A 3 -43.32 18.03 -61.06
C THR A 3 -43.87 16.61 -60.87
N LYS A 4 -42.99 15.60 -60.78
CA LYS A 4 -43.35 14.26 -60.29
C LYS A 4 -42.77 14.12 -58.88
N LEU A 5 -43.66 14.14 -57.90
CA LEU A 5 -43.39 13.82 -56.50
C LEU A 5 -43.20 12.30 -56.41
N LEU A 6 -42.00 11.84 -56.06
CA LEU A 6 -41.73 10.45 -55.71
C LEU A 6 -41.86 10.35 -54.18
N THR A 7 -42.94 9.74 -53.71
CA THR A 7 -43.16 9.48 -52.28
C THR A 7 -42.21 8.37 -51.85
N ALA A 8 -41.14 8.73 -51.13
CA ALA A 8 -40.30 7.76 -50.43
C ALA A 8 -41.04 7.30 -49.16
N LEU A 9 -41.44 6.02 -49.12
CA LEU A 9 -41.86 5.35 -47.90
C LEU A 9 -40.64 5.21 -46.98
N LEU A 10 -40.57 5.99 -45.90
CA LEU A 10 -39.70 5.68 -44.77
C LEU A 10 -40.29 4.47 -44.03
N PHE A 11 -39.67 3.30 -44.17
CA PHE A 11 -39.83 2.22 -43.19
C PHE A 11 -39.10 2.65 -41.92
N VAL A 12 -39.86 3.08 -40.92
CA VAL A 12 -39.38 3.17 -39.53
C VAL A 12 -39.27 1.72 -39.03
N ALA A 13 -38.07 1.15 -39.13
CA ALA A 13 -37.73 -0.05 -38.38
C ALA A 13 -37.68 0.35 -36.89
N GLY A 14 -38.81 0.17 -36.20
CA GLY A 14 -38.83 0.26 -34.75
C GLY A 14 -37.89 -0.81 -34.19
N CYS A 15 -36.88 -0.40 -33.42
CA CYS A 15 -36.13 -1.30 -32.57
C CYS A 15 -37.10 -1.92 -31.56
N PHE A 16 -37.63 -3.11 -31.86
CA PHE A 16 -38.27 -3.94 -30.85
C PHE A 16 -37.17 -4.37 -29.88
N ALA A 17 -37.02 -3.66 -28.76
CA ALA A 17 -36.27 -4.15 -27.63
C ALA A 17 -36.91 -5.48 -27.19
N GLN A 18 -36.12 -6.56 -27.15
CA GLN A 18 -36.58 -7.82 -26.57
C GLN A 18 -37.03 -7.58 -25.12
N PRO A 19 -38.09 -8.25 -24.65
CA PRO A 19 -38.50 -8.14 -23.25
C PRO A 19 -37.32 -8.51 -22.36
N PRO A 20 -37.11 -7.78 -21.25
CA PRO A 20 -36.01 -8.06 -20.33
C PRO A 20 -36.13 -9.49 -19.80
N THR A 21 -35.00 -10.20 -19.79
CA THR A 21 -34.91 -11.57 -19.25
C THR A 21 -34.45 -11.48 -17.79
N TYR A 22 -35.08 -12.25 -16.92
CA TYR A 22 -34.78 -12.30 -15.48
C TYR A 22 -34.55 -13.73 -15.05
N LEU A 23 -33.61 -13.95 -14.13
CA LEU A 23 -33.37 -15.27 -13.55
C LEU A 23 -34.42 -15.68 -12.51
N GLY A 24 -35.00 -14.70 -11.82
CA GLY A 24 -35.99 -14.92 -10.78
C GLY A 24 -36.73 -13.63 -10.42
N LEU A 25 -37.93 -13.76 -9.87
CA LEU A 25 -38.72 -12.64 -9.37
C LEU A 25 -38.38 -12.37 -7.90
N THR A 26 -38.45 -11.10 -7.50
CA THR A 26 -38.28 -10.70 -6.10
C THR A 26 -39.41 -11.29 -5.26
N ALA A 27 -39.06 -11.89 -4.12
CA ALA A 27 -40.06 -12.40 -3.19
C ALA A 27 -40.86 -11.26 -2.53
N PRO A 28 -42.16 -11.46 -2.22
CA PRO A 28 -42.88 -10.55 -1.35
C PRO A 28 -42.28 -10.59 0.07
N GLY A 29 -42.40 -9.50 0.81
CA GLY A 29 -41.91 -9.37 2.18
C GLY A 29 -41.77 -7.91 2.58
N ASP A 30 -41.41 -7.64 3.84
CA ASP A 30 -41.25 -6.29 4.38
C ASP A 30 -39.83 -6.04 4.92
N GLY A 31 -38.88 -6.93 4.61
CA GLY A 31 -37.49 -6.79 5.05
C GLY A 31 -36.65 -5.76 4.26
N PRO A 32 -35.36 -5.63 4.63
CA PRO A 32 -34.53 -4.50 4.22
C PRO A 32 -34.31 -4.47 2.71
N VAL A 33 -34.57 -3.33 2.07
CA VAL A 33 -34.43 -3.17 0.62
C VAL A 33 -33.02 -2.67 0.30
N VAL A 34 -32.33 -3.32 -0.64
CA VAL A 34 -31.03 -2.83 -1.13
C VAL A 34 -31.17 -1.45 -1.76
N SER A 35 -30.34 -0.50 -1.35
CA SER A 35 -30.29 0.85 -1.92
C SER A 35 -29.82 0.83 -3.38
N PHE A 36 -30.54 1.57 -4.23
CA PHE A 36 -30.19 1.73 -5.65
C PHE A 36 -30.65 3.10 -6.18
N ASP A 37 -29.99 4.16 -5.74
CA ASP A 37 -30.17 5.53 -6.23
C ASP A 37 -29.00 5.95 -7.13
N VAL A 38 -29.24 5.91 -8.45
CA VAL A 38 -28.27 6.31 -9.47
C VAL A 38 -28.12 7.82 -9.61
N PHE A 39 -29.00 8.61 -8.98
CA PHE A 39 -29.00 10.06 -9.02
C PHE A 39 -28.46 10.72 -7.75
N HIS A 40 -28.16 9.91 -6.71
CA HIS A 40 -27.45 10.37 -5.53
C HIS A 40 -26.16 11.11 -5.92
N ARG A 41 -25.81 12.15 -5.16
CA ARG A 41 -24.65 13.01 -5.42
C ARG A 41 -23.80 13.13 -4.15
N PRO A 42 -22.47 13.18 -4.28
CA PRO A 42 -21.70 13.29 -5.52
C PRO A 42 -21.53 11.97 -6.30
N PHE A 43 -21.87 10.83 -5.69
CA PHE A 43 -21.81 9.53 -6.33
C PHE A 43 -23.14 8.79 -6.22
N ALA A 44 -23.43 7.86 -7.12
CA ALA A 44 -24.57 6.98 -6.97
C ALA A 44 -24.48 6.16 -5.66
N GLU A 45 -25.64 5.94 -5.03
CA GLU A 45 -25.82 5.01 -3.92
C GLU A 45 -26.34 3.68 -4.50
N ILE A 46 -25.42 2.81 -4.89
CA ILE A 46 -25.68 1.48 -5.42
C ILE A 46 -24.70 0.52 -4.76
N PRO A 47 -24.93 -0.81 -4.80
CA PRO A 47 -23.90 -1.77 -4.46
C PRO A 47 -22.64 -1.49 -5.28
N LEU A 48 -21.46 -1.49 -4.65
CA LEU A 48 -20.18 -1.30 -5.30
C LEU A 48 -19.22 -2.42 -4.88
N PRO A 49 -18.35 -2.93 -5.76
CA PRO A 49 -18.30 -2.70 -7.21
C PRO A 49 -19.55 -3.22 -7.94
N ASN A 50 -19.88 -2.60 -9.08
CA ASN A 50 -21.04 -3.01 -9.90
C ASN A 50 -20.87 -2.63 -11.38
N ASP A 51 -21.07 -3.60 -12.26
CA ASP A 51 -20.99 -3.44 -13.73
C ASP A 51 -22.00 -2.42 -14.28
N PHE A 52 -23.06 -2.09 -13.54
CA PHE A 52 -23.97 -1.00 -13.88
C PHE A 52 -23.24 0.35 -13.94
N ALA A 53 -22.25 0.57 -13.07
CA ALA A 53 -21.40 1.77 -13.05
C ALA A 53 -20.17 1.61 -13.96
N THR A 54 -20.32 0.93 -15.09
CA THR A 54 -19.29 0.80 -16.13
C THR A 54 -19.84 1.20 -17.50
N ARG A 55 -18.96 1.58 -18.41
CA ARG A 55 -19.27 1.78 -19.83
C ARG A 55 -18.60 0.72 -20.68
N PHE A 56 -19.23 0.39 -21.80
CA PHE A 56 -18.64 -0.51 -22.79
C PHE A 56 -17.53 0.22 -23.57
N ASP A 57 -16.38 -0.43 -23.70
CA ASP A 57 -15.24 0.04 -24.50
C ASP A 57 -14.59 -1.18 -25.19
N PRO A 58 -14.71 -1.33 -26.52
CA PRO A 58 -14.18 -2.49 -27.23
C PRO A 58 -12.65 -2.57 -27.24
N SER A 59 -11.94 -1.49 -26.86
CA SER A 59 -10.48 -1.46 -26.75
C SER A 59 -9.99 -1.91 -25.36
N SER A 60 -10.87 -1.96 -24.37
CA SER A 60 -10.53 -2.45 -23.03
C SER A 60 -10.40 -3.98 -23.03
N PRO A 61 -9.43 -4.58 -22.31
CA PRO A 61 -9.26 -6.04 -22.26
C PRO A 61 -10.50 -6.78 -21.73
N THR A 62 -11.27 -6.15 -20.84
CA THR A 62 -12.53 -6.68 -20.29
C THR A 62 -13.77 -6.19 -21.05
N LYS A 63 -13.58 -5.36 -22.07
CA LYS A 63 -14.60 -4.57 -22.76
C LYS A 63 -15.34 -3.55 -21.88
N ARG A 64 -14.83 -3.27 -20.69
CA ARG A 64 -15.41 -2.33 -19.72
C ARG A 64 -14.42 -1.23 -19.34
N ARG A 65 -14.96 -0.07 -18.99
CA ARG A 65 -14.26 0.98 -18.25
C ARG A 65 -15.16 1.46 -17.11
N LEU A 66 -14.58 1.78 -15.95
CA LEU A 66 -15.35 2.34 -14.85
C LEU A 66 -15.98 3.68 -15.25
N ASN A 67 -17.16 4.00 -14.73
CA ASN A 67 -17.77 5.31 -14.89
C ASN A 67 -17.64 6.10 -13.58
N ALA A 68 -16.63 6.98 -13.50
CA ALA A 68 -16.24 7.65 -12.25
C ALA A 68 -16.82 9.06 -12.06
N SER A 69 -17.78 9.48 -12.89
CA SER A 69 -18.44 10.81 -12.81
C SER A 69 -17.46 11.98 -12.69
N VAL A 70 -16.51 12.07 -13.63
CA VAL A 70 -15.35 12.98 -13.58
C VAL A 70 -15.71 14.43 -13.24
N GLU A 71 -16.73 15.00 -13.89
CA GLU A 71 -17.11 16.42 -13.74
C GLU A 71 -17.71 16.78 -12.37
N VAL A 72 -18.02 15.80 -11.52
CA VAL A 72 -18.61 16.05 -10.19
C VAL A 72 -17.54 16.36 -9.13
N GLY A 73 -16.28 16.03 -9.38
CA GLY A 73 -15.20 16.30 -8.42
C GLY A 73 -14.98 17.81 -8.17
N PRO A 74 -15.01 18.30 -6.91
CA PRO A 74 -14.83 19.72 -6.57
C PRO A 74 -13.45 20.27 -6.95
N THR A 75 -12.38 19.49 -6.76
CA THR A 75 -10.99 19.93 -6.98
C THR A 75 -10.42 19.42 -8.31
N ARG A 76 -9.37 20.08 -8.84
CA ARG A 76 -8.64 19.58 -10.02
C ARG A 76 -8.03 18.21 -9.75
N TRP A 77 -7.51 18.02 -8.54
CA TRP A 77 -6.97 16.73 -8.12
C TRP A 77 -8.03 15.63 -8.12
N GLU A 78 -9.21 15.84 -7.53
CA GLU A 78 -10.25 14.82 -7.51
C GLU A 78 -10.75 14.48 -8.92
N ARG A 79 -10.93 15.50 -9.78
CA ARG A 79 -11.29 15.27 -11.19
C ARG A 79 -10.21 14.47 -11.93
N ALA A 80 -8.94 14.73 -11.69
CA ALA A 80 -7.85 13.95 -12.28
C ALA A 80 -7.86 12.50 -11.78
N THR A 81 -8.05 12.28 -10.48
CA THR A 81 -8.15 10.92 -9.89
C THR A 81 -9.32 10.15 -10.48
N ARG A 82 -10.49 10.78 -10.60
CA ARG A 82 -11.67 10.20 -11.26
C ARG A 82 -11.40 9.90 -12.74
N ALA A 83 -10.68 10.76 -13.46
CA ALA A 83 -10.32 10.52 -14.85
C ALA A 83 -9.41 9.30 -15.02
N GLU A 84 -8.51 9.03 -14.08
CA GLU A 84 -7.69 7.82 -14.09
C GLU A 84 -8.50 6.57 -13.67
N LEU A 85 -9.41 6.66 -12.70
CA LEU A 85 -10.36 5.58 -12.40
C LEU A 85 -11.20 5.24 -13.64
N ASP A 86 -11.65 6.25 -14.38
CA ASP A 86 -12.44 6.12 -15.61
C ASP A 86 -11.68 5.42 -16.75
N ARG A 87 -10.34 5.29 -16.64
CA ARG A 87 -9.51 4.51 -17.56
C ARG A 87 -9.30 3.07 -17.13
N LEU A 88 -9.60 2.68 -15.90
CA LEU A 88 -9.40 1.29 -15.46
C LEU A 88 -10.28 0.33 -16.25
N SER A 89 -9.74 -0.85 -16.56
CA SER A 89 -10.46 -1.89 -17.31
C SER A 89 -11.49 -2.63 -16.44
N GLY A 90 -11.66 -2.27 -15.17
CA GLY A 90 -12.63 -2.91 -14.29
C GLY A 90 -12.45 -2.44 -12.85
N TRP A 91 -13.13 -3.11 -11.94
CA TRP A 91 -13.07 -2.86 -10.51
C TRP A 91 -11.86 -3.52 -9.85
N GLY A 92 -11.68 -3.26 -8.56
CA GLY A 92 -10.60 -3.86 -7.80
C GLY A 92 -10.72 -5.36 -7.58
N THR A 93 -9.59 -6.04 -7.44
CA THR A 93 -9.44 -7.45 -7.06
C THR A 93 -9.38 -7.65 -5.54
N LEU A 94 -9.05 -6.60 -4.78
CA LEU A 94 -8.97 -6.61 -3.31
C LEU A 94 -9.85 -5.55 -2.65
N ALA A 95 -10.37 -4.60 -3.41
CA ALA A 95 -11.23 -3.54 -2.88
C ALA A 95 -12.46 -4.14 -2.17
N PRO A 96 -12.89 -3.58 -1.02
CA PRO A 96 -14.11 -4.00 -0.34
C PRO A 96 -15.34 -3.93 -1.25
N ILE A 97 -16.26 -4.87 -1.06
CA ILE A 97 -17.57 -4.88 -1.69
C ILE A 97 -18.56 -4.31 -0.67
N THR A 98 -19.31 -3.29 -1.03
CA THR A 98 -20.26 -2.59 -0.17
C THR A 98 -21.68 -2.62 -0.73
N VAL A 99 -22.66 -2.73 0.16
CA VAL A 99 -24.09 -2.62 -0.16
C VAL A 99 -24.85 -2.04 1.03
N SER A 100 -25.56 -0.93 0.80
CA SER A 100 -26.44 -0.31 1.80
C SER A 100 -27.88 -0.80 1.66
N PHE A 101 -28.64 -0.66 2.74
CA PHE A 101 -30.03 -1.09 2.86
C PHE A 101 -30.91 0.02 3.43
N SER A 102 -32.22 -0.10 3.23
CA SER A 102 -33.21 0.85 3.76
C SER A 102 -33.37 0.84 5.28
N GLU A 103 -32.86 -0.19 5.95
CA GLU A 103 -32.94 -0.40 7.40
C GLU A 103 -31.85 -1.39 7.84
N ASP A 104 -31.71 -1.58 9.15
CA ASP A 104 -30.65 -2.40 9.75
C ASP A 104 -30.74 -3.91 9.43
N LEU A 105 -29.58 -4.53 9.26
CA LEU A 105 -29.42 -5.98 9.20
C LEU A 105 -29.23 -6.61 10.59
N ASP A 106 -29.48 -7.91 10.72
CA ASP A 106 -29.09 -8.70 11.89
C ASP A 106 -27.60 -9.11 11.79
N GLN A 107 -26.74 -8.39 12.51
CA GLN A 107 -25.29 -8.66 12.51
C GLN A 107 -24.95 -10.01 13.16
N ALA A 108 -25.76 -10.49 14.10
CA ALA A 108 -25.53 -11.78 14.76
C ALA A 108 -25.76 -12.95 13.77
N VAL A 109 -26.73 -12.82 12.86
CA VAL A 109 -26.95 -13.80 11.79
C VAL A 109 -25.74 -13.87 10.84
N ILE A 110 -25.13 -12.74 10.52
CA ILE A 110 -23.92 -12.70 9.67
C ILE A 110 -22.76 -13.42 10.37
N LEU A 111 -22.47 -13.03 11.63
CA LEU A 111 -21.40 -13.64 12.42
C LEU A 111 -21.59 -15.14 12.64
N ALA A 112 -22.82 -15.59 12.87
CA ALA A 112 -23.11 -17.00 13.09
C ALA A 112 -22.91 -17.86 11.84
N ARG A 113 -23.12 -17.28 10.65
CA ARG A 113 -23.06 -18.00 9.36
C ARG A 113 -21.67 -17.96 8.72
N HIS A 114 -20.90 -16.91 8.97
CA HIS A 114 -19.57 -16.70 8.36
C HIS A 114 -18.41 -16.89 9.35
N GLY A 115 -18.69 -16.95 10.65
CA GLY A 115 -17.66 -16.94 11.69
C GLY A 115 -17.08 -18.32 12.00
N ASN A 116 -15.74 -18.43 11.96
CA ASN A 116 -14.96 -19.57 12.48
C ASN A 116 -15.33 -20.96 11.92
N ASP A 117 -15.80 -21.02 10.68
CA ASP A 117 -16.31 -22.23 10.02
C ASP A 117 -15.40 -22.76 8.90
N LEU A 118 -14.20 -22.17 8.74
CA LEU A 118 -13.27 -22.43 7.64
C LEU A 118 -13.81 -21.98 6.26
N PHE A 119 -14.66 -20.96 6.22
CA PHE A 119 -15.25 -20.39 5.00
C PHE A 119 -16.12 -21.41 4.27
N ASP A 120 -16.95 -22.17 5.00
CA ASP A 120 -17.87 -23.17 4.43
C ASP A 120 -19.14 -22.51 3.89
N THR A 121 -19.13 -22.26 2.59
CA THR A 121 -20.19 -21.54 1.87
C THR A 121 -21.62 -22.11 1.92
N LYS A 122 -21.85 -23.28 2.52
CA LYS A 122 -23.18 -23.95 2.50
C LYS A 122 -24.25 -23.18 3.27
N ASP A 123 -23.88 -22.50 4.36
CA ASP A 123 -24.82 -21.77 5.22
C ASP A 123 -24.68 -20.23 5.15
N ASP A 124 -23.81 -19.74 4.24
CA ASP A 124 -23.52 -18.32 4.07
C ASP A 124 -24.77 -17.48 3.77
N ALA A 125 -24.79 -16.29 4.35
CA ALA A 125 -25.78 -15.26 4.03
C ALA A 125 -25.47 -14.55 2.69
N VAL A 126 -24.20 -14.49 2.30
CA VAL A 126 -23.72 -13.78 1.11
C VAL A 126 -22.61 -14.57 0.44
N LEU A 127 -22.62 -14.66 -0.90
CA LEU A 127 -21.53 -15.28 -1.66
C LEU A 127 -21.02 -14.33 -2.75
N VAL A 128 -19.76 -14.47 -3.12
CA VAL A 128 -19.17 -13.83 -4.31
C VAL A 128 -18.60 -14.94 -5.18
N LEU A 129 -19.22 -15.19 -6.33
CA LEU A 129 -18.94 -16.34 -7.19
C LEU A 129 -18.37 -15.89 -8.53
N ASP A 130 -17.31 -16.52 -9.01
CA ASP A 130 -16.87 -16.35 -10.40
C ASP A 130 -17.92 -16.94 -11.34
N VAL A 131 -18.47 -16.11 -12.23
CA VAL A 131 -19.48 -16.48 -13.23
C VAL A 131 -18.97 -16.32 -14.65
N THR A 132 -17.65 -16.22 -14.84
CA THR A 132 -17.03 -16.04 -16.15
C THR A 132 -17.02 -17.35 -16.92
N PRO A 133 -17.70 -17.45 -18.08
CA PRO A 133 -17.69 -18.69 -18.85
C PRO A 133 -16.27 -19.09 -19.27
N GLY A 134 -15.84 -20.29 -18.86
CA GLY A 134 -14.53 -20.84 -19.20
C GLY A 134 -13.36 -20.33 -18.36
N SER A 135 -13.60 -19.52 -17.32
CA SER A 135 -12.54 -19.19 -16.38
C SER A 135 -12.08 -20.44 -15.59
N PRO A 136 -10.82 -20.49 -15.14
CA PRO A 136 -10.35 -21.58 -14.29
C PRO A 136 -11.09 -21.67 -12.95
N GLY A 137 -11.68 -20.57 -12.49
CA GLY A 137 -12.38 -20.46 -11.22
C GLY A 137 -13.90 -20.50 -11.32
N LEU A 138 -14.49 -20.90 -12.45
CA LEU A 138 -15.94 -20.87 -12.63
C LEU A 138 -16.69 -21.58 -11.48
N CYS A 139 -17.56 -20.83 -10.81
CA CYS A 139 -18.31 -21.18 -9.59
C CYS A 139 -17.46 -21.36 -8.32
N GLU A 140 -16.20 -20.93 -8.29
CA GLU A 140 -15.44 -20.80 -7.04
C GLU A 140 -15.96 -19.57 -6.26
N ALA A 141 -16.09 -19.72 -4.95
CA ALA A 141 -16.44 -18.63 -4.05
C ALA A 141 -15.19 -17.89 -3.57
N VAL A 142 -15.30 -16.57 -3.46
CA VAL A 142 -14.29 -15.72 -2.84
C VAL A 142 -14.49 -15.76 -1.31
N PRO A 143 -13.49 -16.14 -0.51
CA PRO A 143 -13.60 -16.06 0.95
C PRO A 143 -13.66 -14.58 1.39
N LEU A 144 -14.59 -14.26 2.29
CA LEU A 144 -14.88 -12.90 2.74
C LEU A 144 -14.62 -12.73 4.23
N ASP A 145 -14.02 -11.61 4.60
CA ASP A 145 -14.00 -11.15 5.98
C ASP A 145 -15.30 -10.40 6.25
N LEU A 146 -16.09 -10.99 7.14
CA LEU A 146 -17.38 -10.53 7.64
C LEU A 146 -17.36 -10.56 9.17
N GLY A 147 -16.24 -10.11 9.76
CA GLY A 147 -16.08 -9.96 11.21
C GLY A 147 -15.12 -10.95 11.87
N GLN A 148 -14.37 -11.74 11.09
CA GLN A 148 -13.35 -12.64 11.64
C GLN A 148 -12.09 -11.88 12.10
N GLY A 149 -11.85 -10.66 11.59
CA GLY A 149 -10.79 -9.77 12.08
C GLY A 149 -9.44 -9.91 11.37
N ASN A 150 -9.44 -10.32 10.09
CA ASN A 150 -8.23 -10.39 9.26
C ASN A 150 -7.68 -9.01 8.88
N TYR A 151 -8.52 -7.97 8.92
CA TYR A 151 -8.18 -6.59 8.57
C TYR A 151 -8.52 -5.59 9.70
N PRO A 152 -7.98 -5.80 10.92
CA PRO A 152 -8.40 -5.05 12.09
C PRO A 152 -8.12 -3.56 11.92
N GLN A 153 -9.11 -2.72 12.23
CA GLN A 153 -9.09 -1.26 12.06
C GLN A 153 -8.62 -0.53 13.32
N VAL A 154 -7.67 -1.11 14.07
CA VAL A 154 -7.23 -0.55 15.35
C VAL A 154 -5.95 0.28 15.18
N LEU A 155 -6.00 1.51 15.66
CA LEU A 155 -4.87 2.43 15.67
C LEU A 155 -3.86 2.10 16.76
N ALA A 156 -2.58 2.26 16.45
CA ALA A 156 -1.52 2.24 17.45
C ALA A 156 -1.51 3.53 18.30
N GLU A 157 -1.81 4.68 17.69
CA GLU A 157 -1.94 6.00 18.33
C GLU A 157 -3.32 6.58 18.01
N GLN A 158 -4.07 7.07 19.00
CA GLN A 158 -5.47 7.47 18.78
C GLN A 158 -5.63 8.94 18.36
N ASP A 159 -4.75 9.80 18.88
CA ASP A 159 -4.73 11.23 18.60
C ASP A 159 -3.79 11.49 17.43
N GLU A 160 -4.36 11.71 16.25
CA GLU A 160 -3.59 11.79 15.00
C GLU A 160 -3.15 13.21 14.66
N TYR A 161 -4.04 14.19 14.86
CA TYR A 161 -3.87 15.60 14.50
C TYR A 161 -4.62 16.51 15.48
N ASP A 162 -4.20 17.78 15.59
CA ASP A 162 -4.71 18.69 16.62
C ASP A 162 -6.22 18.93 16.56
N SER A 163 -6.80 19.16 17.74
CA SER A 163 -8.20 19.57 17.89
C SER A 163 -9.19 18.63 17.20
N ASP A 164 -8.83 17.36 17.04
CA ASP A 164 -9.73 16.33 16.53
C ASP A 164 -10.88 16.08 17.53
N PRO A 165 -12.15 16.33 17.17
CA PRO A 165 -13.29 16.01 18.05
C PRO A 165 -13.40 14.51 18.35
N ARG A 166 -12.69 13.67 17.59
CA ARG A 166 -12.66 12.21 17.69
C ARG A 166 -11.29 11.67 18.13
N ALA A 167 -10.48 12.48 18.82
CA ALA A 167 -9.14 12.08 19.30
C ALA A 167 -9.10 10.83 20.20
N SER A 168 -10.23 10.47 20.82
CA SER A 168 -10.37 9.27 21.68
C SER A 168 -10.80 8.00 20.96
N LEU A 169 -11.12 8.05 19.66
CA LEU A 169 -11.55 6.88 18.90
C LEU A 169 -10.40 5.86 18.74
N GLN A 170 -10.75 4.57 18.75
CA GLN A 170 -9.83 3.46 18.55
C GLN A 170 -9.44 3.26 17.09
N THR A 171 -10.24 3.82 16.18
CA THR A 171 -10.09 3.66 14.73
C THR A 171 -10.02 5.01 14.01
N LEU A 172 -9.52 4.99 12.77
CA LEU A 172 -9.64 6.12 11.85
C LEU A 172 -10.99 6.10 11.10
N THR A 173 -11.58 4.93 10.97
CA THR A 173 -12.55 4.63 9.93
C THR A 173 -13.96 4.40 10.43
N VAL A 174 -14.24 4.18 11.72
CA VAL A 174 -15.59 3.94 12.25
C VAL A 174 -15.88 4.79 13.48
N GLU A 175 -17.15 5.19 13.63
CA GLU A 175 -17.61 5.99 14.76
C GLU A 175 -17.81 5.13 16.02
N GLU A 176 -17.47 5.68 17.19
CA GLU A 176 -17.59 5.02 18.50
C GLU A 176 -18.23 5.91 19.58
N THR A 177 -18.65 7.12 19.21
CA THR A 177 -19.29 8.13 20.05
C THR A 177 -20.81 7.98 20.01
N GLU A 178 -21.46 8.26 21.14
CA GLU A 178 -22.92 8.34 21.26
C GLU A 178 -23.30 9.82 21.40
N GLU A 179 -24.08 10.33 20.45
CA GLU A 179 -24.50 11.73 20.39
C GLU A 179 -25.97 11.95 20.80
N ASP A 180 -26.82 10.91 20.81
CA ASP A 180 -28.21 11.01 21.29
C ASP A 180 -28.25 10.99 22.82
N VAL A 181 -27.66 12.02 23.42
CA VAL A 181 -27.50 12.17 24.87
C VAL A 181 -28.84 12.26 25.60
N ASN A 182 -29.91 12.58 24.87
CA ASN A 182 -31.25 12.72 25.42
C ASN A 182 -32.22 11.56 25.05
N ALA A 183 -31.75 10.63 24.23
CA ALA A 183 -32.43 9.40 23.80
C ALA A 183 -33.78 9.65 23.07
N ASN A 184 -33.85 10.72 22.26
CA ASN A 184 -35.06 11.03 21.48
C ASN A 184 -34.97 10.60 20.00
N GLY A 185 -33.80 10.11 19.56
CA GLY A 185 -33.54 9.68 18.19
C GLY A 185 -33.53 10.80 17.15
N LEU A 186 -33.35 12.05 17.57
CA LEU A 186 -33.29 13.23 16.71
C LEU A 186 -31.95 13.93 16.92
N LEU A 187 -31.33 14.41 15.83
CA LEU A 187 -30.15 15.25 15.93
C LEU A 187 -30.51 16.66 16.39
N ASP A 188 -30.43 16.91 17.70
CA ASP A 188 -30.70 18.23 18.27
C ASP A 188 -29.50 19.17 18.10
N PRO A 189 -29.73 20.50 17.99
CA PRO A 189 -28.64 21.46 17.89
C PRO A 189 -27.64 21.34 19.06
N GLY A 190 -26.39 21.01 18.73
CA GLY A 190 -25.29 20.84 19.69
C GLY A 190 -24.98 19.38 20.06
N GLU A 191 -25.76 18.41 19.56
CA GLU A 191 -25.44 16.98 19.68
C GLU A 191 -24.43 16.52 18.63
N ASP A 192 -24.49 17.08 17.42
CA ASP A 192 -23.51 16.88 16.33
C ASP A 192 -22.13 17.48 16.71
N THR A 193 -21.28 16.70 17.35
CA THR A 193 -20.01 17.17 17.94
C THR A 193 -18.84 17.15 16.98
N ASP A 194 -18.90 16.37 15.90
CA ASP A 194 -17.91 16.40 14.81
C ASP A 194 -18.40 17.14 13.54
N MET A 195 -19.67 17.57 13.56
CA MET A 195 -20.33 18.41 12.57
C MET A 195 -20.42 17.76 11.19
N ASP A 196 -20.71 16.47 11.13
CA ASP A 196 -20.93 15.77 9.87
C ASP A 196 -22.40 15.77 9.40
N GLY A 197 -23.31 16.17 10.29
CA GLY A 197 -24.74 16.25 10.05
C GLY A 197 -25.47 14.92 10.22
N ALA A 198 -24.84 13.90 10.81
CA ALA A 198 -25.45 12.65 11.25
C ALA A 198 -25.65 12.65 12.78
N LEU A 199 -26.55 11.78 13.26
CA LEU A 199 -26.67 11.50 14.69
C LEU A 199 -25.86 10.26 14.98
N ASP A 200 -24.70 10.45 15.60
CA ASP A 200 -23.76 9.35 15.79
C ASP A 200 -24.17 8.39 16.90
N HIS A 201 -24.05 7.11 16.58
CA HIS A 201 -24.12 6.01 17.52
C HIS A 201 -22.87 5.14 17.39
N PRO A 202 -22.38 4.52 18.48
CA PRO A 202 -21.21 3.66 18.41
C PRO A 202 -21.41 2.51 17.41
N ASN A 203 -20.49 2.37 16.45
CA ASN A 203 -20.52 1.31 15.43
C ASN A 203 -20.03 -0.03 16.00
N THR A 204 -20.78 -0.55 16.96
CA THR A 204 -20.49 -1.77 17.70
C THR A 204 -21.67 -2.74 17.65
N LEU A 205 -21.46 -4.00 18.06
CA LEU A 205 -22.42 -5.08 17.93
C LEU A 205 -23.79 -4.77 18.57
N ASP A 206 -23.83 -4.13 19.73
CA ASP A 206 -25.07 -3.72 20.42
C ASP A 206 -25.35 -2.21 20.38
N GLY A 207 -24.56 -1.43 19.63
CA GLY A 207 -24.70 0.02 19.55
C GLY A 207 -24.19 0.78 20.78
N THR A 208 -23.42 0.14 21.67
CA THR A 208 -22.85 0.80 22.86
C THR A 208 -21.33 0.91 22.80
N VAL A 209 -20.76 1.90 23.49
CA VAL A 209 -19.32 2.23 23.49
C VAL A 209 -18.40 1.07 23.91
N ASN A 210 -18.88 0.14 24.75
CA ASN A 210 -18.05 -0.95 25.29
C ASN A 210 -18.18 -2.28 24.53
N SER A 211 -19.01 -2.32 23.49
CA SER A 211 -19.28 -3.53 22.72
C SER A 211 -18.24 -3.75 21.61
N PRO A 212 -18.05 -5.00 21.13
CA PRO A 212 -17.17 -5.28 19.99
C PRO A 212 -17.53 -4.42 18.76
N ARG A 213 -16.52 -3.77 18.17
CA ARG A 213 -16.69 -2.96 16.95
C ARG A 213 -17.14 -3.81 15.76
N LEU A 214 -17.92 -3.20 14.88
CA LEU A 214 -18.33 -3.78 13.60
C LEU A 214 -17.45 -3.23 12.49
N GLU A 215 -16.55 -4.06 11.95
CA GLU A 215 -15.70 -3.68 10.80
C GLU A 215 -16.30 -4.09 9.46
N PHE A 216 -17.30 -4.98 9.49
CA PHE A 216 -18.00 -5.53 8.33
C PHE A 216 -19.40 -4.92 8.13
N TYR A 217 -19.85 -4.07 9.05
CA TYR A 217 -21.14 -3.42 8.98
C TYR A 217 -21.06 -2.01 9.57
N GLU A 218 -21.72 -1.07 8.91
CA GLU A 218 -21.80 0.32 9.30
C GLU A 218 -23.26 0.68 9.60
N ARG A 219 -23.54 1.00 10.86
CA ARG A 219 -24.90 1.31 11.35
C ARG A 219 -25.43 2.61 10.77
N GLU A 220 -24.58 3.64 10.70
CA GLU A 220 -24.93 4.99 10.26
C GLU A 220 -25.59 5.01 8.86
N SER A 221 -25.05 4.24 7.90
CA SER A 221 -25.58 4.14 6.53
C SER A 221 -26.21 2.78 6.19
N HIS A 222 -26.41 1.92 7.19
CA HIS A 222 -26.87 0.54 7.03
C HIS A 222 -26.09 -0.25 5.96
N THR A 223 -24.76 -0.10 5.95
CA THR A 223 -23.90 -0.64 4.90
C THR A 223 -23.19 -1.92 5.34
N LEU A 224 -23.41 -3.01 4.60
CA LEU A 224 -22.60 -4.22 4.68
C LEU A 224 -21.29 -4.02 3.91
N ILE A 225 -20.16 -4.35 4.54
CA ILE A 225 -18.80 -4.24 3.98
C ILE A 225 -18.17 -5.64 3.99
N MET A 226 -17.92 -6.17 2.79
CA MET A 226 -17.31 -7.48 2.58
C MET A 226 -15.88 -7.30 2.06
N LYS A 227 -14.87 -7.72 2.82
CA LYS A 227 -13.47 -7.63 2.38
C LYS A 227 -12.97 -8.98 1.85
N PRO A 228 -12.47 -9.08 0.60
CA PRO A 228 -11.87 -10.31 0.11
C PRO A 228 -10.67 -10.73 0.96
N VAL A 229 -10.67 -11.97 1.48
CA VAL A 229 -9.56 -12.55 2.26
C VAL A 229 -8.40 -12.98 1.37
N MET A 230 -8.70 -13.19 0.08
CA MET A 230 -7.78 -13.58 -0.98
C MET A 230 -7.99 -12.67 -2.19
N PRO A 231 -6.95 -12.38 -2.99
CA PRO A 231 -7.12 -11.60 -4.22
C PRO A 231 -8.03 -12.32 -5.21
N MET A 232 -9.04 -11.63 -5.71
CA MET A 232 -9.83 -12.11 -6.85
C MET A 232 -8.95 -12.22 -8.10
N ARG A 233 -9.31 -13.09 -9.05
CA ARG A 233 -8.69 -13.12 -10.38
C ARG A 233 -8.98 -11.81 -11.12
N ASP A 234 -7.99 -11.32 -11.85
CA ASP A 234 -8.10 -10.17 -12.75
C ASP A 234 -8.90 -10.52 -14.00
N ALA A 235 -9.44 -9.50 -14.68
CA ALA A 235 -10.27 -9.64 -15.89
C ALA A 235 -11.41 -10.69 -15.77
N THR A 236 -11.99 -10.83 -14.57
CA THR A 236 -12.97 -11.87 -14.24
C THR A 236 -14.27 -11.23 -13.76
N THR A 237 -15.40 -11.73 -14.23
CA THR A 237 -16.74 -11.30 -13.79
C THR A 237 -17.22 -12.16 -12.62
N TYR A 238 -17.55 -11.50 -11.52
CA TYR A 238 -18.12 -12.12 -10.32
C TYR A 238 -19.59 -11.72 -10.17
N ALA A 239 -20.38 -12.64 -9.62
CA ALA A 239 -21.72 -12.38 -9.12
C ALA A 239 -21.67 -12.29 -7.59
N VAL A 240 -22.17 -11.18 -7.03
CA VAL A 240 -22.47 -11.09 -5.60
C VAL A 240 -23.89 -11.58 -5.40
N VAL A 241 -24.09 -12.49 -4.45
CA VAL A 241 -25.35 -13.17 -4.18
C VAL A 241 -25.74 -12.91 -2.74
N LEU A 242 -26.75 -12.07 -2.52
CA LEU A 242 -27.42 -11.96 -1.23
C LEU A 242 -28.48 -13.07 -1.16
N THR A 243 -28.36 -13.95 -0.18
CA THR A 243 -29.36 -15.00 0.04
C THR A 243 -30.50 -14.48 0.92
N LYS A 244 -31.63 -15.19 0.93
CA LYS A 244 -32.75 -14.93 1.86
C LYS A 244 -32.38 -15.14 3.33
N ARG A 245 -31.19 -15.68 3.62
CA ARG A 245 -30.66 -15.85 4.98
C ARG A 245 -30.09 -14.55 5.56
N LEU A 246 -29.83 -13.55 4.72
CA LEU A 246 -29.52 -12.20 5.19
C LEU A 246 -30.85 -11.54 5.60
N THR A 247 -30.98 -11.22 6.89
CA THR A 247 -32.26 -10.79 7.47
C THR A 247 -32.10 -9.51 8.29
N SER A 248 -33.21 -8.82 8.53
CA SER A 248 -33.32 -7.81 9.59
C SER A 248 -33.30 -8.45 10.98
N PRO A 249 -33.15 -7.66 12.06
CA PRO A 249 -33.32 -8.14 13.44
C PRO A 249 -34.70 -8.78 13.73
N ALA A 250 -35.72 -8.48 12.91
CA ALA A 250 -37.05 -9.10 13.00
C ALA A 250 -37.12 -10.48 12.32
N GLY A 251 -36.07 -10.90 11.60
CA GLY A 251 -36.01 -12.16 10.88
C GLY A 251 -36.53 -12.09 9.43
N GLU A 252 -36.86 -10.89 8.92
CA GLU A 252 -37.33 -10.70 7.55
C GLU A 252 -36.15 -10.65 6.57
N SER A 253 -36.22 -11.41 5.48
CA SER A 253 -35.16 -11.44 4.46
C SER A 253 -34.99 -10.10 3.75
N VAL A 254 -33.74 -9.78 3.39
CA VAL A 254 -33.44 -8.64 2.51
C VAL A 254 -34.16 -8.78 1.16
N ARG A 255 -34.34 -7.65 0.48
CA ARG A 255 -35.15 -7.55 -0.74
C ARG A 255 -34.45 -6.79 -1.86
N SER A 256 -34.76 -7.19 -3.08
CA SER A 256 -34.34 -6.43 -4.26
C SER A 256 -35.15 -5.13 -4.41
N PRO A 257 -34.53 -4.03 -4.87
CA PRO A 257 -35.22 -2.80 -5.25
C PRO A 257 -35.97 -2.93 -6.59
N PHE A 258 -35.84 -4.06 -7.29
CA PHE A 258 -36.50 -4.32 -8.56
C PHE A 258 -37.59 -5.39 -8.43
N VAL A 259 -38.40 -5.55 -9.48
CA VAL A 259 -39.39 -6.64 -9.61
C VAL A 259 -38.70 -8.02 -9.72
N ALA A 260 -37.44 -8.04 -10.12
CA ALA A 260 -36.60 -9.23 -10.23
C ALA A 260 -35.41 -9.15 -9.28
N ILE A 261 -34.78 -10.28 -8.97
CA ILE A 261 -33.65 -10.36 -8.04
C ILE A 261 -32.36 -9.69 -8.55
N HIS A 262 -32.36 -9.08 -9.74
CA HIS A 262 -31.23 -8.34 -10.31
C HIS A 262 -31.71 -7.30 -11.33
N GLN A 263 -30.82 -6.38 -11.70
CA GLN A 263 -31.07 -5.42 -12.78
C GLN A 263 -31.06 -6.16 -14.14
N ALA A 264 -32.04 -5.89 -15.02
CA ALA A 264 -32.23 -6.60 -16.29
C ALA A 264 -31.00 -6.66 -17.23
N THR A 265 -30.18 -5.60 -17.28
CA THR A 265 -29.00 -5.49 -18.14
C THR A 265 -27.86 -6.41 -17.71
N GLN A 266 -27.88 -6.92 -16.48
CA GLN A 266 -26.88 -7.86 -15.96
C GLN A 266 -27.24 -9.33 -16.22
N ALA A 267 -28.47 -9.62 -16.70
CA ALA A 267 -28.91 -10.98 -16.98
C ALA A 267 -27.93 -11.81 -17.84
N PRO A 268 -27.30 -11.26 -18.91
CA PRO A 268 -26.38 -12.05 -19.72
C PRO A 268 -25.15 -12.56 -18.96
N ALA A 269 -24.63 -11.77 -18.01
CA ALA A 269 -23.46 -12.16 -17.21
C ALA A 269 -23.83 -13.18 -16.11
N LEU A 270 -25.09 -13.19 -15.67
CA LEU A 270 -25.58 -14.09 -14.62
C LEU A 270 -26.04 -15.46 -15.14
N VAL A 271 -25.99 -15.72 -16.46
CA VAL A 271 -26.41 -17.00 -17.06
C VAL A 271 -25.83 -18.23 -16.35
N PRO A 272 -24.54 -18.26 -15.93
CA PRO A 272 -23.98 -19.42 -15.22
C PRO A 272 -24.42 -19.58 -13.76
N LEU A 273 -25.00 -18.53 -13.16
CA LEU A 273 -25.26 -18.47 -11.72
C LEU A 273 -26.12 -19.63 -11.19
N PRO A 274 -27.24 -20.04 -11.83
CA PRO A 274 -28.05 -21.15 -11.34
C PRO A 274 -27.28 -22.46 -11.16
N ASP A 275 -26.38 -22.78 -12.10
CA ASP A 275 -25.53 -23.99 -12.01
C ASP A 275 -24.46 -23.85 -10.92
N CYS A 276 -23.93 -22.63 -10.73
CA CYS A 276 -22.98 -22.35 -9.67
C CYS A 276 -23.60 -22.51 -8.28
N LEU A 277 -24.84 -22.01 -8.06
CA LEU A 277 -25.53 -22.07 -6.77
C LEU A 277 -25.67 -23.51 -6.25
N VAL A 278 -25.92 -24.48 -7.15
CA VAL A 278 -26.07 -25.91 -6.78
C VAL A 278 -24.81 -26.45 -6.08
N ARG A 279 -23.62 -25.96 -6.44
CA ARG A 279 -22.35 -26.36 -5.80
C ARG A 279 -22.25 -25.91 -4.35
N HIS A 280 -22.96 -24.84 -4.00
CA HIS A 280 -23.02 -24.26 -2.66
C HIS A 280 -24.29 -24.67 -1.90
N GLY A 281 -25.04 -25.66 -2.40
CA GLY A 281 -26.28 -26.12 -1.76
C GLY A 281 -27.43 -25.12 -1.86
N LEU A 282 -27.39 -24.22 -2.84
CA LEU A 282 -28.38 -23.18 -3.07
C LEU A 282 -29.08 -23.37 -4.43
N THR A 283 -30.23 -22.75 -4.56
CA THR A 283 -30.99 -22.61 -5.80
C THR A 283 -31.30 -21.15 -6.06
N ILE A 284 -31.84 -20.83 -7.24
CA ILE A 284 -32.27 -19.46 -7.53
C ILE A 284 -33.36 -18.97 -6.57
N ASP A 285 -34.16 -19.89 -6.00
CA ASP A 285 -35.20 -19.57 -5.02
C ASP A 285 -34.62 -19.14 -3.67
N ASP A 286 -33.34 -19.39 -3.40
CA ASP A 286 -32.67 -18.96 -2.17
C ASP A 286 -32.08 -17.54 -2.30
N VAL A 287 -32.04 -16.97 -3.50
CA VAL A 287 -31.47 -15.66 -3.78
C VAL A 287 -32.50 -14.56 -3.49
N ALA A 288 -32.08 -13.57 -2.70
CA ALA A 288 -32.85 -12.35 -2.45
C ALA A 288 -32.50 -11.23 -3.44
N PHE A 289 -31.20 -11.06 -3.71
CA PHE A 289 -30.70 -10.10 -4.67
C PHE A 289 -29.32 -10.51 -5.19
N THR A 290 -29.01 -10.18 -6.45
CA THR A 290 -27.69 -10.43 -7.04
C THR A 290 -27.33 -9.36 -8.08
N TRP A 291 -26.04 -9.07 -8.20
CA TRP A 291 -25.47 -8.19 -9.22
C TRP A 291 -24.10 -8.69 -9.65
N THR A 292 -23.58 -8.17 -10.76
CA THR A 292 -22.24 -8.52 -11.24
C THR A 292 -21.27 -7.34 -11.15
N PHE A 293 -19.99 -7.66 -11.03
CA PHE A 293 -18.89 -6.74 -11.31
C PHE A 293 -17.75 -7.49 -11.99
N THR A 294 -16.98 -6.77 -12.81
CA THR A 294 -15.80 -7.31 -13.50
C THR A 294 -14.54 -6.67 -12.96
N THR A 295 -13.57 -7.47 -12.51
CA THR A 295 -12.26 -7.00 -12.05
C THR A 295 -11.42 -6.48 -13.22
N GLN A 296 -10.56 -5.50 -12.96
CA GLN A 296 -9.62 -4.95 -13.94
C GLN A 296 -8.57 -6.01 -14.37
N ASP A 297 -7.97 -5.82 -15.53
CA ASP A 297 -6.75 -6.52 -15.95
C ASP A 297 -5.53 -5.77 -15.39
N ILE A 298 -4.90 -6.34 -14.35
CA ILE A 298 -3.71 -5.77 -13.70
C ILE A 298 -2.40 -6.28 -14.32
N ARG A 299 -2.46 -7.28 -15.21
CA ARG A 299 -1.29 -8.00 -15.73
C ARG A 299 -0.81 -7.46 -17.07
N ASP A 300 -1.71 -6.96 -17.91
CA ASP A 300 -1.40 -6.56 -19.28
C ASP A 300 -0.26 -5.52 -19.36
N ASP A 301 -0.29 -4.49 -18.52
CA ASP A 301 0.72 -3.43 -18.57
C ASP A 301 2.13 -3.97 -18.28
N TYR A 302 2.30 -4.82 -17.26
CA TYR A 302 3.59 -5.45 -16.99
C TYR A 302 4.03 -6.40 -18.11
N ARG A 303 3.08 -7.16 -18.70
CA ARG A 303 3.36 -8.01 -19.87
C ARG A 303 3.89 -7.19 -21.04
N ARG A 304 3.17 -6.14 -21.42
CA ARG A 304 3.52 -5.26 -22.54
C ARG A 304 4.86 -4.57 -22.32
N VAL A 305 5.10 -4.06 -21.11
CA VAL A 305 6.35 -3.38 -20.77
C VAL A 305 7.51 -4.36 -20.84
N ARG A 306 7.41 -5.51 -20.17
CA ARG A 306 8.49 -6.50 -20.18
C ARG A 306 8.75 -7.03 -21.59
N ASP A 307 7.71 -7.42 -22.34
CA ASP A 307 7.87 -7.84 -23.74
C ASP A 307 8.54 -6.73 -24.57
N GLY A 308 8.14 -5.47 -24.36
CA GLY A 308 8.76 -4.31 -24.99
C GLY A 308 10.25 -4.19 -24.69
N LEU A 309 10.68 -4.41 -23.44
CA LEU A 309 12.10 -4.45 -23.07
C LEU A 309 12.86 -5.52 -23.87
N TYR A 310 12.24 -6.64 -24.19
CA TYR A 310 12.84 -7.72 -24.98
C TYR A 310 12.60 -7.58 -26.50
N GLY A 311 12.07 -6.44 -26.97
CA GLY A 311 11.86 -6.18 -28.40
C GLY A 311 10.63 -6.88 -28.98
N ILE A 312 9.64 -7.21 -28.15
CA ILE A 312 8.44 -7.96 -28.52
C ILE A 312 7.20 -7.07 -28.35
N GLY A 313 6.20 -7.28 -29.22
CA GLY A 313 4.89 -6.66 -29.09
C GLY A 313 4.85 -5.16 -29.40
N PRO A 314 3.76 -4.46 -29.02
CA PRO A 314 3.53 -3.05 -29.37
C PRO A 314 4.59 -2.08 -28.82
N LEU A 315 5.32 -2.47 -27.77
CA LEU A 315 6.35 -1.66 -27.12
C LEU A 315 7.78 -2.09 -27.49
N ALA A 316 7.96 -2.89 -28.56
CA ALA A 316 9.26 -3.44 -28.96
C ALA A 316 10.38 -2.40 -29.15
N GLN A 317 10.04 -1.16 -29.52
CA GLN A 317 11.01 -0.08 -29.69
C GLN A 317 11.75 0.24 -28.38
N ILE A 318 11.10 0.05 -27.22
CA ILE A 318 11.71 0.30 -25.91
C ILE A 318 12.95 -0.56 -25.71
N GLY A 319 12.97 -1.81 -26.17
CA GLY A 319 14.14 -2.68 -26.07
C GLY A 319 15.36 -2.16 -26.83
N ALA A 320 15.13 -1.43 -27.94
CA ALA A 320 16.20 -0.78 -28.71
C ALA A 320 16.64 0.55 -28.08
N ASP A 321 15.70 1.33 -27.56
CA ASP A 321 15.97 2.64 -26.94
C ASP A 321 16.63 2.49 -25.55
N PHE A 322 16.34 1.38 -24.85
CA PHE A 322 16.83 1.04 -23.52
C PHE A 322 17.54 -0.33 -23.54
N PRO A 323 18.74 -0.40 -24.15
CA PRO A 323 19.52 -1.63 -24.22
C PRO A 323 20.02 -2.04 -22.82
N ALA A 324 20.11 -3.34 -22.58
CA ALA A 324 20.61 -3.94 -21.34
C ALA A 324 22.12 -3.71 -21.17
N ARG A 325 22.50 -2.54 -20.64
CA ARG A 325 23.90 -2.16 -20.42
C ARG A 325 24.02 -1.16 -19.28
N VAL A 326 25.20 -1.10 -18.68
CA VAL A 326 25.60 -0.01 -17.80
C VAL A 326 25.76 1.28 -18.63
N SER A 327 25.08 2.37 -18.26
CA SER A 327 25.22 3.68 -18.90
C SER A 327 26.46 4.42 -18.39
N ARG A 328 26.81 4.23 -17.12
CA ARG A 328 27.95 4.87 -16.46
C ARG A 328 28.58 3.95 -15.42
N LEU A 329 29.92 3.86 -15.41
CA LEU A 329 30.69 3.42 -14.24
C LEU A 329 31.41 4.63 -13.65
N ASP A 330 31.28 4.81 -12.35
CA ASP A 330 31.85 5.97 -11.66
C ASP A 330 33.37 5.79 -11.49
N VAL A 331 34.13 6.87 -11.63
CA VAL A 331 35.54 6.88 -11.22
C VAL A 331 35.55 7.09 -9.72
N LEU A 332 35.93 6.09 -8.92
CA LEU A 332 35.79 6.11 -7.46
C LEU A 332 37.07 6.53 -6.74
N ALA A 333 38.23 6.15 -7.29
CA ALA A 333 39.56 6.47 -6.77
C ALA A 333 40.30 7.43 -7.71
N ASP A 334 41.55 7.79 -7.37
CA ASP A 334 42.41 8.61 -8.24
C ASP A 334 42.39 8.06 -9.68
N PRO A 335 42.04 8.87 -10.70
CA PRO A 335 42.01 8.43 -12.11
C PRO A 335 43.35 7.86 -12.63
N ARG A 336 44.45 8.11 -11.92
CA ARG A 336 45.80 7.58 -12.22
C ARG A 336 46.07 6.21 -11.59
N SER A 337 45.21 5.74 -10.70
CA SER A 337 45.31 4.39 -10.12
C SER A 337 45.11 3.31 -11.18
N ALA A 338 45.56 2.08 -10.90
CA ALA A 338 45.47 0.97 -11.86
C ALA A 338 44.01 0.53 -12.11
N ALA A 339 43.13 0.68 -11.12
CA ALA A 339 41.72 0.28 -11.19
C ALA A 339 40.83 1.39 -10.61
N PRO A 340 40.72 2.55 -11.27
CA PRO A 340 40.08 3.74 -10.70
C PRO A 340 38.54 3.62 -10.59
N LYS A 341 37.95 2.54 -11.09
CA LYS A 341 36.52 2.25 -11.15
C LYS A 341 36.02 1.38 -10.00
N LEU A 342 36.91 0.85 -9.17
CA LEU A 342 36.59 0.07 -7.98
C LEU A 342 37.33 0.61 -6.76
N VAL A 343 36.85 0.26 -5.58
CA VAL A 343 37.51 0.54 -4.31
C VAL A 343 37.73 -0.77 -3.56
N PRO A 344 38.98 -1.23 -3.38
CA PRO A 344 39.28 -2.41 -2.59
C PRO A 344 38.84 -2.23 -1.13
N MET A 345 38.43 -3.31 -0.46
CA MET A 345 38.00 -3.20 0.94
C MET A 345 39.11 -2.75 1.90
N SER A 346 40.39 -2.90 1.54
CA SER A 346 41.52 -2.34 2.31
C SER A 346 41.45 -0.83 2.45
N ASP A 347 40.84 -0.15 1.48
CA ASP A 347 40.72 1.31 1.44
C ASP A 347 39.35 1.75 1.98
N PHE A 348 38.29 0.97 1.70
CA PHE A 348 36.92 1.27 2.12
C PHE A 348 36.68 1.07 3.63
N VAL A 349 37.14 -0.06 4.22
CA VAL A 349 36.81 -0.41 5.61
C VAL A 349 37.29 0.64 6.62
N PRO A 350 38.56 1.12 6.57
CA PRO A 350 39.02 2.14 7.51
C PRO A 350 38.17 3.42 7.45
N LEU A 351 37.78 3.82 6.25
CA LEU A 351 36.95 4.99 6.00
C LEU A 351 35.54 4.82 6.56
N ALA A 352 34.91 3.68 6.28
CA ALA A 352 33.58 3.37 6.78
C ALA A 352 33.56 3.26 8.31
N LEU A 353 34.57 2.65 8.94
CA LEU A 353 34.69 2.59 10.40
C LEU A 353 34.81 3.98 11.03
N GLN A 354 35.57 4.89 10.41
CA GLN A 354 35.66 6.26 10.89
C GLN A 354 34.31 7.00 10.76
N LEU A 355 33.58 6.81 9.67
CA LEU A 355 32.22 7.35 9.52
C LEU A 355 31.25 6.75 10.54
N LEU A 356 31.28 5.44 10.78
CA LEU A 356 30.47 4.77 11.80
C LEU A 356 30.78 5.30 13.20
N GLN A 357 32.05 5.54 13.51
CA GLN A 357 32.48 6.14 14.77
C GLN A 357 31.96 7.58 14.90
N LEU A 358 32.06 8.40 13.85
CA LEU A 358 31.53 9.76 13.83
C LEU A 358 29.99 9.80 13.94
N ALA A 359 29.31 8.77 13.40
CA ALA A 359 27.87 8.57 13.52
C ALA A 359 27.45 8.01 14.89
N GLY A 360 28.40 7.73 15.80
CA GLY A 360 28.11 7.27 17.16
C GLY A 360 27.81 5.76 17.27
N SER A 361 28.21 4.96 16.28
CA SER A 361 28.06 3.49 16.35
C SER A 361 28.88 2.90 17.50
N SER A 362 28.34 1.89 18.19
CA SER A 362 29.06 1.21 19.27
C SER A 362 30.30 0.47 18.75
N LYS A 363 31.23 0.13 19.65
CA LYS A 363 32.43 -0.62 19.26
C LYS A 363 32.06 -2.02 18.74
N GLU A 364 31.05 -2.63 19.34
CA GLU A 364 30.55 -3.94 18.96
C GLU A 364 29.93 -3.91 17.55
N ALA A 365 29.15 -2.87 17.22
CA ALA A 365 28.60 -2.70 15.87
C ALA A 365 29.71 -2.47 14.83
N GLN A 366 30.75 -1.73 15.20
CA GLN A 366 31.94 -1.54 14.35
C GLN A 366 32.71 -2.86 14.15
N ASP A 367 32.88 -3.67 15.19
CA ASP A 367 33.58 -4.97 15.12
C ASP A 367 32.81 -5.97 14.24
N VAL A 368 31.47 -5.99 14.36
CA VAL A 368 30.59 -6.79 13.48
C VAL A 368 30.70 -6.31 12.03
N PHE A 369 30.67 -5.00 11.81
CA PHE A 369 30.80 -4.43 10.47
C PHE A 369 32.16 -4.80 9.84
N GLU A 370 33.25 -4.63 10.59
CA GLU A 370 34.60 -4.98 10.13
C GLU A 370 34.68 -6.47 9.78
N ALA A 371 34.29 -7.35 10.70
CA ALA A 371 34.34 -8.81 10.51
C ALA A 371 33.47 -9.30 9.35
N THR A 372 32.31 -8.70 9.11
CA THR A 372 31.44 -9.09 8.00
C THR A 372 31.99 -8.58 6.66
N MET A 373 32.49 -7.35 6.62
CA MET A 373 33.06 -6.73 5.43
C MET A 373 34.38 -7.36 4.96
N GLU A 374 35.05 -8.15 5.80
CA GLU A 374 36.19 -8.98 5.38
C GLU A 374 35.85 -9.95 4.23
N ASN A 375 34.58 -10.32 4.07
CA ASN A 375 34.12 -11.21 3.00
C ASN A 375 33.92 -10.50 1.65
N VAL A 376 33.91 -9.16 1.64
CA VAL A 376 33.80 -8.34 0.44
C VAL A 376 35.20 -8.06 -0.12
N ASP A 377 35.35 -8.08 -1.43
CA ASP A 377 36.61 -7.85 -2.13
C ASP A 377 36.78 -6.38 -2.49
N PHE A 378 35.77 -5.83 -3.18
CA PHE A 378 35.74 -4.43 -3.60
C PHE A 378 34.31 -3.92 -3.80
N VAL A 379 34.20 -2.59 -3.91
CA VAL A 379 32.97 -1.84 -4.21
C VAL A 379 33.05 -1.22 -5.61
N VAL A 380 31.94 -1.25 -6.33
CA VAL A 380 31.74 -0.55 -7.61
C VAL A 380 30.47 0.29 -7.55
N ALA A 381 30.44 1.45 -8.21
CA ALA A 381 29.23 2.24 -8.38
C ALA A 381 29.03 2.67 -9.85
N GLY A 382 27.77 2.90 -10.21
CA GLY A 382 27.42 3.29 -11.57
C GLY A 382 25.93 3.51 -11.76
N ALA A 383 25.50 3.45 -13.02
CA ALA A 383 24.11 3.62 -13.42
C ALA A 383 23.69 2.72 -14.58
N ILE A 384 22.40 2.40 -14.61
CA ILE A 384 21.73 1.63 -15.68
C ILE A 384 20.57 2.49 -16.21
N PRO A 385 20.44 2.70 -17.53
CA PRO A 385 19.36 3.49 -18.09
C PRO A 385 18.04 2.69 -18.05
N SER A 386 16.98 3.28 -17.51
CA SER A 386 15.65 2.67 -17.42
C SER A 386 14.57 3.54 -18.07
N PRO A 387 13.61 2.93 -18.82
CA PRO A 387 12.46 3.66 -19.33
C PRO A 387 11.52 4.03 -18.19
N GLN A 388 11.20 5.32 -18.11
CA GLN A 388 10.26 5.86 -17.15
C GLN A 388 9.01 6.33 -17.87
N PHE A 389 7.85 5.91 -17.37
CA PHE A 389 6.64 6.03 -18.16
C PHE A 389 5.60 7.00 -17.60
N PHE A 390 5.95 7.76 -16.58
CA PHE A 390 5.19 8.94 -16.18
C PHE A 390 6.05 10.20 -16.38
N PRO A 391 5.43 11.32 -16.78
CA PRO A 391 6.13 12.58 -16.92
C PRO A 391 6.47 13.17 -15.54
N ARG A 392 7.59 13.88 -15.44
CA ARG A 392 7.92 14.73 -14.27
C ARG A 392 7.55 16.19 -14.51
N GLN A 393 7.81 16.66 -15.73
CA GLN A 393 7.69 18.06 -16.12
C GLN A 393 6.78 18.21 -17.33
N ASP A 394 6.21 19.40 -17.49
CA ASP A 394 5.49 19.78 -18.71
C ASP A 394 6.45 20.16 -19.85
N SER A 395 5.90 20.56 -21.00
CA SER A 395 6.69 20.96 -22.17
C SER A 395 7.56 22.21 -21.97
N GLN A 396 7.34 22.97 -20.90
CA GLN A 396 8.12 24.16 -20.54
C GLN A 396 9.16 23.86 -19.45
N GLY A 397 9.25 22.61 -18.96
CA GLY A 397 10.16 22.19 -17.91
C GLY A 397 9.63 22.43 -16.49
N ALA A 398 8.37 22.88 -16.32
CA ALA A 398 7.78 23.06 -15.00
C ALA A 398 7.34 21.71 -14.42
N MET A 399 7.63 21.47 -13.14
CA MET A 399 7.19 20.26 -12.44
C MET A 399 5.67 20.13 -12.46
N LEU A 400 5.19 18.95 -12.87
CA LEU A 400 3.76 18.64 -12.87
C LEU A 400 3.29 18.32 -11.44
N PRO A 401 2.03 18.64 -11.08
CA PRO A 401 1.46 18.13 -9.85
C PRO A 401 1.40 16.59 -9.89
N LEU A 402 1.54 15.92 -8.74
CA LEU A 402 1.68 14.47 -8.66
C LEU A 402 0.49 13.70 -9.27
N TYR A 403 -0.75 14.24 -9.17
CA TYR A 403 -1.93 13.66 -9.84
C TYR A 403 -1.88 13.70 -11.38
N ARG A 404 -0.87 14.34 -11.99
CA ARG A 404 -0.59 14.29 -13.44
C ARG A 404 0.67 13.50 -13.78
N GLN A 405 1.41 13.02 -12.78
CA GLN A 405 2.58 12.17 -12.94
C GLN A 405 2.16 10.70 -12.89
N VAL A 406 1.30 10.30 -13.84
CA VAL A 406 0.68 8.97 -13.93
C VAL A 406 1.23 8.24 -15.15
N TRP A 407 1.36 6.92 -15.03
CA TRP A 407 1.90 6.05 -16.06
C TRP A 407 1.06 6.11 -17.35
N SER A 408 1.69 6.37 -18.49
CA SER A 408 1.11 6.20 -19.82
C SER A 408 1.99 5.32 -20.72
N LEU A 409 1.40 4.24 -21.25
CA LEU A 409 2.05 3.38 -22.26
C LEU A 409 1.82 3.85 -23.70
N ASP A 410 1.00 4.88 -23.89
CA ASP A 410 0.73 5.47 -25.22
C ASP A 410 1.71 6.60 -25.55
N ALA A 411 2.48 7.06 -24.56
CA ALA A 411 3.53 8.06 -24.72
C ALA A 411 4.92 7.37 -24.74
N PRO A 412 5.90 7.91 -25.50
CA PRO A 412 7.28 7.45 -25.40
C PRO A 412 7.81 7.63 -23.97
N PRO A 413 8.48 6.62 -23.39
CA PRO A 413 9.07 6.75 -22.06
C PRO A 413 10.24 7.73 -22.08
N ARG A 414 10.45 8.45 -20.97
CA ARG A 414 11.67 9.24 -20.73
C ARG A 414 12.78 8.31 -20.25
N SER A 415 14.04 8.68 -20.46
CA SER A 415 15.17 7.97 -19.88
C SER A 415 15.53 8.54 -18.51
N GLU A 416 15.81 7.66 -17.55
CA GLU A 416 16.38 8.01 -16.26
C GLU A 416 17.37 6.92 -15.83
N ASP A 417 18.48 7.33 -15.24
CA ASP A 417 19.51 6.42 -14.73
C ASP A 417 19.11 5.86 -13.36
N VAL A 418 19.09 4.53 -13.24
CA VAL A 418 19.01 3.80 -11.97
C VAL A 418 20.43 3.70 -11.41
N THR A 419 20.73 4.47 -10.38
CA THR A 419 22.02 4.48 -9.69
C THR A 419 22.19 3.24 -8.83
N PHE A 420 23.39 2.65 -8.83
CA PHE A 420 23.68 1.44 -8.05
C PHE A 420 25.02 1.52 -7.32
N TRP A 421 25.10 0.79 -6.21
CA TRP A 421 26.34 0.39 -5.52
C TRP A 421 26.38 -1.14 -5.43
N LEU A 422 27.50 -1.74 -5.82
CA LEU A 422 27.73 -3.17 -5.88
C LEU A 422 28.88 -3.56 -4.95
N PHE A 423 28.61 -4.47 -4.02
CA PHE A 423 29.59 -5.10 -3.14
C PHE A 423 29.89 -6.50 -3.65
N VAL A 424 31.11 -6.73 -4.12
CA VAL A 424 31.52 -7.99 -4.76
C VAL A 424 32.24 -8.89 -3.74
N PRO A 425 31.86 -10.17 -3.57
CA PRO A 425 32.45 -11.07 -2.57
C PRO A 425 33.86 -11.54 -2.96
N LYS A 426 34.69 -11.93 -2.00
CA LYS A 426 36.00 -12.56 -2.24
C LYS A 426 35.88 -14.00 -2.75
N HIS A 427 37.00 -14.55 -3.21
CA HIS A 427 37.17 -15.98 -3.53
C HIS A 427 36.14 -16.55 -4.52
N ARG A 428 35.77 -15.73 -5.51
CA ARG A 428 34.85 -16.09 -6.58
C ARG A 428 35.47 -17.18 -7.46
N ALA A 429 34.70 -18.22 -7.77
CA ALA A 429 35.10 -19.26 -8.74
C ALA A 429 34.63 -18.95 -10.18
N GLY A 430 33.95 -17.82 -10.35
CA GLY A 430 33.24 -17.36 -11.54
C GLY A 430 32.25 -16.26 -11.12
N PRO A 431 31.28 -15.88 -11.97
CA PRO A 431 30.31 -14.85 -11.63
C PRO A 431 29.57 -15.17 -10.34
N ALA A 432 29.61 -14.26 -9.37
CA ALA A 432 28.88 -14.40 -8.12
C ALA A 432 27.36 -14.21 -8.37
N PRO A 433 26.51 -14.96 -7.64
CA PRO A 433 25.10 -14.63 -7.50
C PRO A 433 24.92 -13.19 -7.01
N VAL A 434 23.82 -12.53 -7.37
CA VAL A 434 23.56 -11.14 -6.97
C VAL A 434 22.25 -11.03 -6.22
N ALA A 435 22.29 -10.50 -4.99
CA ALA A 435 21.13 -9.98 -4.29
C ALA A 435 20.94 -8.50 -4.66
N ILE A 436 19.92 -8.22 -5.46
CA ILE A 436 19.46 -6.87 -5.75
C ILE A 436 18.73 -6.37 -4.51
N TYR A 437 19.17 -5.25 -3.94
CA TYR A 437 18.61 -4.65 -2.74
C TYR A 437 17.77 -3.42 -3.09
N VAL A 438 16.49 -3.45 -2.72
CA VAL A 438 15.58 -2.30 -2.78
C VAL A 438 15.36 -1.78 -1.37
N HIS A 439 15.62 -0.49 -1.16
CA HIS A 439 15.60 0.15 0.17
C HIS A 439 14.20 0.53 0.64
N GLY A 440 14.08 0.87 1.94
CA GLY A 440 12.89 1.41 2.56
C GLY A 440 12.56 2.85 2.12
N HIS A 441 11.37 3.33 2.49
CA HIS A 441 10.95 4.70 2.21
C HIS A 441 11.80 5.71 2.98
N GLY A 442 12.15 6.86 2.37
CA GLY A 442 13.02 7.86 2.98
C GLY A 442 14.53 7.55 2.89
N SER A 443 14.87 6.34 2.46
CA SER A 443 16.24 5.80 2.46
C SER A 443 16.92 5.93 1.09
N SER A 444 17.98 5.16 0.86
CA SER A 444 18.70 5.09 -0.41
C SER A 444 19.37 3.74 -0.59
N LYS A 445 20.02 3.52 -1.74
CA LYS A 445 20.80 2.31 -2.08
C LYS A 445 21.77 1.82 -0.98
N PHE A 446 22.17 2.70 -0.05
CA PHE A 446 23.09 2.40 1.04
C PHE A 446 22.51 1.54 2.15
N GLU A 447 21.19 1.38 2.22
CA GLU A 447 20.56 0.45 3.15
C GLU A 447 20.94 -1.02 2.86
N ALA A 448 21.54 -1.31 1.70
CA ALA A 448 22.12 -2.60 1.39
C ALA A 448 23.38 -2.93 2.22
N LEU A 449 24.06 -1.92 2.77
CA LEU A 449 25.37 -2.05 3.42
C LEU A 449 25.37 -3.03 4.62
N PRO A 450 24.39 -3.02 5.55
CA PRO A 450 24.35 -3.95 6.67
C PRO A 450 24.19 -5.42 6.27
N PHE A 451 23.72 -5.70 5.05
CA PHE A 451 23.54 -7.07 4.53
C PHE A 451 24.74 -7.55 3.71
N ALA A 452 25.49 -6.63 3.10
CA ALA A 452 26.49 -6.94 2.09
C ALA A 452 27.58 -7.90 2.58
N GLY A 453 28.17 -7.65 3.75
CA GLY A 453 29.20 -8.52 4.31
C GLY A 453 28.68 -9.92 4.71
N GLY A 454 27.48 -9.97 5.28
CA GLY A 454 26.81 -11.22 5.65
C GLY A 454 26.51 -12.08 4.42
N LEU A 455 25.92 -11.50 3.36
CA LEU A 455 25.66 -12.18 2.10
C LEU A 455 26.95 -12.58 1.36
N ALA A 456 27.99 -11.75 1.43
CA ALA A 456 29.29 -12.05 0.83
C ALA A 456 29.96 -13.28 1.47
N SER A 457 29.73 -13.55 2.75
CA SER A 457 30.21 -14.79 3.40
C SER A 457 29.60 -16.07 2.82
N TYR A 458 28.46 -15.96 2.13
CA TYR A 458 27.82 -17.03 1.36
C TYR A 458 28.15 -16.96 -0.13
N GLY A 459 29.06 -16.07 -0.54
CA GLY A 459 29.48 -15.87 -1.93
C GLY A 459 28.50 -15.06 -2.77
N ILE A 460 27.58 -14.31 -2.15
CA ILE A 460 26.56 -13.51 -2.85
C ILE A 460 27.00 -12.04 -2.89
N ALA A 461 27.02 -11.45 -4.07
CA ALA A 461 27.22 -10.03 -4.26
C ALA A 461 25.93 -9.26 -3.91
N THR A 462 26.06 -8.04 -3.37
CA THR A 462 24.91 -7.21 -3.02
C THR A 462 24.90 -5.95 -3.87
N LEU A 463 23.81 -5.70 -4.60
CA LEU A 463 23.64 -4.54 -5.46
C LEU A 463 22.49 -3.68 -4.94
N GLY A 464 22.79 -2.56 -4.28
CA GLY A 464 21.79 -1.58 -3.86
C GLY A 464 21.43 -0.63 -5.00
N ILE A 465 20.15 -0.35 -5.22
CA ILE A 465 19.67 0.63 -6.19
C ILE A 465 18.82 1.72 -5.54
N ASP A 466 18.77 2.91 -6.14
CA ASP A 466 17.81 3.95 -5.75
C ASP A 466 16.49 3.81 -6.53
N GLY A 467 15.38 3.71 -5.80
CA GLY A 467 14.04 3.77 -6.38
C GLY A 467 13.69 5.14 -6.96
N PRO A 468 12.56 5.27 -7.69
CA PRO A 468 12.05 6.57 -8.14
C PRO A 468 11.97 7.57 -6.98
N GLY A 469 12.49 8.78 -7.18
CA GLY A 469 12.42 9.83 -6.16
C GLY A 469 13.39 9.66 -4.99
N HIS A 470 14.27 8.65 -4.97
CA HIS A 470 15.15 8.38 -3.82
C HIS A 470 16.63 8.72 -4.10
N ALA A 471 17.32 9.20 -3.06
CA ALA A 471 18.74 9.49 -3.05
C ALA A 471 19.26 9.61 -1.61
N THR A 472 20.58 9.75 -1.43
CA THR A 472 21.12 10.15 -0.13
C THR A 472 20.78 11.60 0.16
N SER A 473 20.05 11.82 1.25
CA SER A 473 19.61 13.14 1.68
C SER A 473 20.54 13.72 2.75
N VAL A 474 21.30 14.75 2.40
CA VAL A 474 22.21 15.48 3.31
C VAL A 474 22.13 16.99 3.08
N SER A 475 22.41 17.77 4.12
CA SER A 475 22.57 19.23 4.01
C SER A 475 23.83 19.61 3.23
N ASP A 476 23.88 20.84 2.71
CA ASP A 476 25.08 21.39 2.04
C ASP A 476 26.34 21.31 2.88
N LEU A 477 26.24 21.60 4.19
CA LEU A 477 27.37 21.52 5.10
C LEU A 477 27.86 20.07 5.25
N GLN A 478 26.94 19.12 5.44
CA GLN A 478 27.29 17.70 5.49
C GLN A 478 27.92 17.23 4.17
N ARG A 479 27.38 17.68 3.04
CA ARG A 479 27.94 17.38 1.70
C ARG A 479 29.38 17.87 1.59
N GLN A 480 29.67 19.12 1.98
CA GLN A 480 31.02 19.69 1.96
C GLN A 480 31.98 18.93 2.88
N LEU A 481 31.55 18.60 4.11
CA LEU A 481 32.36 17.86 5.06
C LEU A 481 32.67 16.44 4.57
N LEU A 482 31.67 15.74 4.04
CA LEU A 482 31.84 14.42 3.44
C LEU A 482 32.76 14.50 2.21
N SER A 483 32.56 15.46 1.30
CA SER A 483 33.44 15.64 0.14
C SER A 483 34.90 15.84 0.55
N ALA A 484 35.19 16.71 1.53
CA ALA A 484 36.54 16.90 2.04
C ALA A 484 37.12 15.63 2.70
N PHE A 485 36.28 14.90 3.44
CA PHE A 485 36.67 13.63 4.08
C PHE A 485 37.09 12.56 3.05
N PHE A 486 36.32 12.41 1.96
CA PHE A 486 36.67 11.51 0.87
C PHE A 486 37.86 12.02 0.04
N GLU A 487 38.05 13.34 -0.05
CA GLU A 487 39.22 13.95 -0.70
C GLU A 487 40.53 13.62 0.04
N ASP A 488 40.57 13.78 1.35
CA ASP A 488 41.72 13.45 2.19
C ASP A 488 42.09 11.95 2.08
N ALA A 489 41.10 11.09 1.84
CA ALA A 489 41.29 9.66 1.62
C ALA A 489 41.67 9.28 0.17
N GLY A 490 41.72 10.24 -0.77
CA GLY A 490 41.99 9.97 -2.19
C GLY A 490 40.83 9.27 -2.93
N LEU A 491 39.62 9.33 -2.37
CA LEU A 491 38.41 8.65 -2.83
C LEU A 491 37.28 9.65 -3.16
N VAL A 492 37.62 10.82 -3.70
CA VAL A 492 36.67 11.90 -4.06
C VAL A 492 35.49 11.36 -4.86
N GLY A 493 35.78 10.50 -5.84
CA GLY A 493 34.75 9.93 -6.72
C GLY A 493 33.79 8.99 -6.01
N LEU A 494 34.27 8.23 -5.02
CA LEU A 494 33.41 7.45 -4.13
C LEU A 494 32.47 8.38 -3.36
N GLY A 495 33.00 9.47 -2.82
CA GLY A 495 32.21 10.52 -2.15
C GLY A 495 31.15 11.15 -3.07
N GLU A 496 31.49 11.46 -4.33
CA GLU A 496 30.55 11.99 -5.32
C GLU A 496 29.42 11.00 -5.63
N SER A 497 29.72 9.70 -5.74
CA SER A 497 28.73 8.66 -6.03
C SER A 497 27.67 8.51 -4.92
N ILE A 498 27.97 8.91 -3.68
CA ILE A 498 27.01 8.93 -2.57
C ILE A 498 25.85 9.88 -2.85
N PHE A 499 26.13 11.02 -3.48
CA PHE A 499 25.15 12.07 -3.74
C PHE A 499 24.42 11.89 -5.07
N MET A 500 24.77 10.88 -5.86
CA MET A 500 24.02 10.54 -7.06
C MET A 500 22.74 9.79 -6.68
N GLY A 501 21.61 10.21 -7.25
CA GLY A 501 20.31 9.60 -7.02
C GLY A 501 19.21 10.33 -7.80
N ARG A 502 17.96 10.11 -7.40
CA ARG A 502 16.75 10.46 -8.15
C ARG A 502 15.76 11.34 -7.36
N ALA A 503 16.15 11.79 -6.18
CA ALA A 503 15.33 12.63 -5.31
C ALA A 503 15.30 14.10 -5.75
N PHE A 504 14.23 14.79 -5.36
CA PHE A 504 14.01 16.22 -5.60
C PHE A 504 13.95 16.97 -4.28
N ASP A 505 14.29 18.26 -4.29
CA ASP A 505 14.01 19.18 -3.19
C ASP A 505 12.55 19.66 -3.33
N TRP A 506 11.65 18.98 -2.62
CA TRP A 506 10.22 19.27 -2.62
C TRP A 506 9.87 20.42 -1.66
N THR A 507 10.68 20.65 -0.64
CA THR A 507 10.46 21.71 0.36
C THR A 507 11.07 23.06 -0.04
N GLY A 508 12.04 23.07 -0.96
CA GLY A 508 12.79 24.23 -1.40
C GLY A 508 13.84 24.71 -0.40
N ASP A 509 14.31 23.83 0.51
CA ASP A 509 15.26 24.17 1.57
C ASP A 509 16.74 23.95 1.18
N GLY A 510 16.99 23.49 -0.06
CA GLY A 510 18.31 23.18 -0.59
C GLY A 510 18.77 21.74 -0.35
N LYS A 511 17.96 20.91 0.31
CA LYS A 511 18.21 19.48 0.56
C LYS A 511 17.22 18.65 -0.26
N VAL A 512 17.68 17.52 -0.81
CA VAL A 512 16.79 16.60 -1.52
C VAL A 512 15.96 15.78 -0.52
N ASP A 513 14.68 15.59 -0.81
CA ASP A 513 13.74 14.85 0.03
C ASP A 513 13.56 13.44 -0.53
N SER A 514 14.32 12.49 0.03
CA SER A 514 14.38 11.12 -0.50
C SER A 514 13.03 10.42 -0.35
N GLY A 515 12.46 9.97 -1.47
CA GLY A 515 11.24 9.19 -1.50
C GLY A 515 9.96 9.95 -1.17
N ASP A 516 10.02 11.28 -1.03
CA ASP A 516 8.92 12.12 -0.56
C ASP A 516 7.65 11.91 -1.44
N ASP A 517 7.81 11.78 -2.76
CA ASP A 517 6.70 11.56 -3.68
C ASP A 517 6.27 10.10 -3.85
N PHE A 518 6.90 9.14 -3.16
CA PHE A 518 6.63 7.72 -3.41
C PHE A 518 5.28 7.27 -2.84
N TRP A 519 5.05 7.49 -1.54
CA TRP A 519 3.78 7.21 -0.87
C TRP A 519 3.03 8.52 -0.71
N THR A 520 1.88 8.66 -1.34
CA THR A 520 1.03 9.85 -1.22
C THR A 520 -0.45 9.49 -1.38
N SER A 521 -1.32 10.42 -1.00
CA SER A 521 -2.75 10.35 -1.33
C SER A 521 -3.04 10.44 -2.83
N TYR A 522 -2.06 10.84 -3.67
CA TYR A 522 -2.18 10.78 -5.13
C TYR A 522 -2.06 9.32 -5.60
N VAL A 523 -3.07 8.50 -5.31
CA VAL A 523 -3.01 7.03 -5.34
C VAL A 523 -2.50 6.42 -6.65
N PHE A 524 -2.75 7.05 -7.80
CA PHE A 524 -2.22 6.61 -9.09
C PHE A 524 -0.72 6.85 -9.23
N HIS A 525 -0.21 7.97 -8.69
CA HIS A 525 1.23 8.22 -8.62
C HIS A 525 1.91 7.21 -7.70
N THR A 526 1.34 6.96 -6.52
CA THR A 526 1.79 5.91 -5.59
C THR A 526 1.86 4.54 -6.26
N ARG A 527 0.77 4.12 -6.93
CA ARG A 527 0.70 2.89 -7.72
C ARG A 527 1.82 2.82 -8.74
N ASP A 528 2.02 3.91 -9.49
CA ASP A 528 2.94 3.92 -10.61
C ASP A 528 4.41 4.02 -10.19
N ASN A 529 4.72 4.58 -9.02
CA ASN A 529 6.05 4.49 -8.42
C ASN A 529 6.41 3.03 -8.06
N VAL A 530 5.51 2.28 -7.43
CA VAL A 530 5.73 0.83 -7.17
C VAL A 530 5.97 0.08 -8.47
N ARG A 531 5.15 0.35 -9.49
CA ARG A 531 5.28 -0.36 -10.75
C ARG A 531 6.53 0.05 -11.53
N GLN A 532 6.93 1.31 -11.45
CA GLN A 532 8.16 1.81 -12.05
C GLN A 532 9.40 1.21 -11.40
N THR A 533 9.42 1.03 -10.07
CA THR A 533 10.51 0.29 -9.38
C THR A 533 10.65 -1.13 -9.93
N ALA A 534 9.54 -1.81 -10.24
CA ALA A 534 9.60 -3.13 -10.84
C ALA A 534 10.20 -3.12 -12.26
N VAL A 535 9.89 -2.11 -13.08
CA VAL A 535 10.53 -1.91 -14.39
C VAL A 535 12.03 -1.64 -14.25
N ASP A 536 12.42 -0.83 -13.28
CA ASP A 536 13.83 -0.53 -12.98
C ASP A 536 14.59 -1.81 -12.62
N VAL A 537 14.00 -2.69 -11.80
CA VAL A 537 14.58 -3.99 -11.48
C VAL A 537 14.61 -4.93 -12.70
N MET A 538 13.60 -4.93 -13.57
CA MET A 538 13.67 -5.68 -14.84
C MET A 538 14.86 -5.24 -15.70
N GLN A 539 15.18 -3.94 -15.73
CA GLN A 539 16.37 -3.43 -16.44
C GLN A 539 17.69 -3.83 -15.77
N VAL A 540 17.73 -3.81 -14.43
CA VAL A 540 18.88 -4.31 -13.66
C VAL A 540 19.12 -5.79 -13.97
N VAL A 541 18.07 -6.62 -13.91
CA VAL A 541 18.12 -8.05 -14.22
C VAL A 541 18.60 -8.28 -15.66
N ARG A 542 18.03 -7.59 -16.64
CA ARG A 542 18.48 -7.66 -18.05
C ARG A 542 19.97 -7.31 -18.19
N THR A 543 20.42 -6.27 -17.50
CA THR A 543 21.82 -5.83 -17.54
C THR A 543 22.76 -6.85 -16.92
N LEU A 544 22.44 -7.37 -15.73
CA LEU A 544 23.23 -8.41 -15.06
C LEU A 544 23.31 -9.69 -15.91
N ARG A 545 22.22 -10.05 -16.60
CA ARG A 545 22.18 -11.21 -17.51
C ARG A 545 22.95 -10.97 -18.81
N GLY A 546 23.13 -9.70 -19.18
CA GLY A 546 24.01 -9.27 -20.27
C GLY A 546 25.50 -9.43 -19.98
N PHE A 547 25.91 -9.69 -18.73
CA PHE A 547 27.28 -10.05 -18.37
C PHE A 547 27.55 -11.52 -18.71
N ASP A 548 27.43 -11.86 -19.99
CA ASP A 548 27.39 -13.22 -20.53
C ASP A 548 28.78 -13.83 -20.84
N GLY A 549 29.86 -13.10 -20.52
CA GLY A 549 31.23 -13.50 -20.85
C GLY A 549 31.65 -13.22 -22.29
N VAL A 550 30.80 -12.56 -23.08
CA VAL A 550 31.07 -12.17 -24.48
C VAL A 550 30.89 -10.67 -24.69
N ALA A 551 29.85 -10.08 -24.10
CA ALA A 551 29.54 -8.66 -24.19
C ALA A 551 30.72 -7.80 -23.73
N ARG A 552 30.98 -6.71 -24.46
CA ARG A 552 32.08 -5.78 -24.21
C ARG A 552 31.55 -4.39 -23.90
N TRP A 553 32.30 -3.64 -23.11
CA TRP A 553 32.03 -2.22 -22.85
C TRP A 553 33.27 -1.35 -23.10
N GLY A 554 33.08 -0.04 -23.01
CA GLY A 554 34.13 0.94 -23.30
C GLY A 554 34.80 1.57 -22.07
N PHE A 555 34.48 1.14 -20.85
CA PHE A 555 34.92 1.84 -19.63
C PHE A 555 36.40 1.66 -19.31
N ASP A 556 37.02 0.62 -19.88
CA ASP A 556 38.39 0.13 -19.68
C ASP A 556 39.09 -0.19 -21.02
N GLY A 557 38.62 0.40 -22.13
CA GLY A 557 39.28 0.30 -23.44
C GLY A 557 39.04 -1.01 -24.21
N HIS A 558 37.86 -1.64 -24.02
CA HIS A 558 37.33 -2.90 -24.64
C HIS A 558 37.25 -4.12 -23.69
N GLY A 559 37.12 -3.90 -22.38
CA GLY A 559 36.95 -4.97 -21.40
C GLY A 559 35.61 -5.68 -21.47
N LEU A 560 35.53 -6.77 -20.74
CA LEU A 560 34.36 -7.63 -20.68
C LEU A 560 33.30 -6.99 -19.77
N ALA A 561 32.05 -6.97 -20.22
CA ALA A 561 30.98 -6.39 -19.41
C ALA A 561 30.77 -7.23 -18.15
N GLY A 562 30.85 -6.61 -16.98
CA GLY A 562 30.75 -7.26 -15.68
C GLY A 562 32.09 -7.81 -15.13
N ASP A 563 33.20 -7.63 -15.84
CA ASP A 563 34.57 -7.84 -15.35
C ASP A 563 35.09 -6.49 -14.86
N PHE A 564 34.89 -6.19 -13.57
CA PHE A 564 35.17 -4.89 -12.98
C PHE A 564 36.62 -4.74 -12.55
N ASP A 565 37.27 -5.84 -12.13
CA ASP A 565 38.67 -5.85 -11.73
C ASP A 565 39.65 -6.04 -12.91
N GLY A 566 39.13 -6.37 -14.09
CA GLY A 566 39.87 -6.44 -15.35
C GLY A 566 40.73 -7.69 -15.48
N ASP A 567 40.44 -8.75 -14.70
CA ASP A 567 41.20 -10.00 -14.72
C ASP A 567 40.84 -10.92 -15.90
N GLY A 568 39.81 -10.57 -16.67
CA GLY A 568 39.32 -11.31 -17.83
C GLY A 568 38.15 -12.25 -17.52
N ILE A 569 37.65 -12.26 -16.27
CA ILE A 569 36.54 -13.09 -15.79
C ILE A 569 35.40 -12.18 -15.33
N VAL A 570 34.17 -12.53 -15.69
CA VAL A 570 32.99 -11.80 -15.19
C VAL A 570 32.84 -12.01 -13.68
N ASP A 571 32.68 -10.92 -12.93
CA ASP A 571 32.61 -10.94 -11.46
C ASP A 571 31.24 -11.32 -10.91
N VAL A 572 30.15 -10.91 -11.57
CA VAL A 572 28.78 -11.05 -11.08
C VAL A 572 27.77 -11.30 -12.20
N GLY A 573 26.65 -11.93 -11.86
CA GLY A 573 25.53 -12.08 -12.80
C GLY A 573 25.81 -13.13 -13.89
N GLY A 574 25.50 -12.80 -15.15
CA GLY A 574 25.51 -13.76 -16.25
C GLY A 574 24.52 -14.90 -16.00
N ALA A 575 25.00 -16.14 -15.98
CA ALA A 575 24.18 -17.32 -15.67
C ALA A 575 24.06 -17.62 -14.15
N ALA A 576 24.73 -16.86 -13.29
CA ALA A 576 24.64 -17.05 -11.84
C ALA A 576 23.22 -16.70 -11.31
N PRO A 577 22.77 -17.29 -10.20
CA PRO A 577 21.48 -16.96 -9.60
C PRO A 577 21.30 -15.47 -9.32
N LEU A 578 20.06 -14.98 -9.47
CA LEU A 578 19.69 -13.62 -9.11
C LEU A 578 18.62 -13.65 -8.02
N HIS A 579 18.81 -12.80 -7.02
CA HIS A 579 17.96 -12.71 -5.85
C HIS A 579 17.50 -11.28 -5.66
N LEU A 580 16.40 -11.11 -4.92
CA LEU A 580 15.90 -9.81 -4.49
C LEU A 580 15.77 -9.80 -2.97
N LEU A 581 16.28 -8.75 -2.33
CA LEU A 581 16.10 -8.48 -0.90
C LEU A 581 15.54 -7.07 -0.77
N GLY A 582 14.58 -6.86 0.12
CA GLY A 582 14.11 -5.51 0.42
C GLY A 582 13.37 -5.42 1.73
N GLY A 583 13.52 -4.28 2.40
CA GLY A 583 12.85 -3.93 3.65
C GLY A 583 11.83 -2.81 3.46
N SER A 584 10.70 -2.87 4.17
CA SER A 584 9.67 -1.82 4.15
C SER A 584 9.14 -1.56 2.73
N LEU A 585 9.33 -0.37 2.15
CA LEU A 585 9.04 -0.09 0.73
C LEU A 585 9.69 -1.11 -0.22
N GLY A 586 10.93 -1.50 0.04
CA GLY A 586 11.64 -2.55 -0.69
C GLY A 586 11.02 -3.93 -0.51
N GLY A 587 10.41 -4.20 0.64
CA GLY A 587 9.65 -5.42 0.90
C GLY A 587 8.35 -5.44 0.08
N ILE A 588 7.61 -4.32 0.06
CA ILE A 588 6.37 -4.14 -0.71
C ILE A 588 6.64 -4.30 -2.21
N THR A 589 7.56 -3.49 -2.75
CA THR A 589 7.94 -3.56 -4.17
C THR A 589 8.56 -4.92 -4.51
N GLY A 590 9.36 -5.49 -3.61
CA GLY A 590 9.97 -6.79 -3.82
C GLY A 590 8.97 -7.94 -3.95
N ALA A 591 7.90 -7.91 -3.15
CA ALA A 591 6.82 -8.89 -3.26
C ALA A 591 6.06 -8.80 -4.59
N VAL A 592 5.88 -7.58 -5.13
CA VAL A 592 5.36 -7.37 -6.49
C VAL A 592 6.32 -7.92 -7.54
N ILE A 593 7.60 -7.54 -7.46
CA ILE A 593 8.66 -7.93 -8.41
C ILE A 593 8.78 -9.45 -8.50
N ALA A 594 8.72 -10.16 -7.37
CA ALA A 594 8.77 -11.62 -7.33
C ALA A 594 7.66 -12.29 -8.18
N GLY A 595 6.53 -11.62 -8.39
CA GLY A 595 5.43 -12.11 -9.21
C GLY A 595 5.48 -11.67 -10.68
N VAL A 596 6.35 -10.72 -11.04
CA VAL A 596 6.45 -10.16 -12.40
C VAL A 596 7.82 -10.38 -13.08
N GLU A 597 8.94 -10.59 -12.38
CA GLU A 597 10.23 -10.85 -13.03
C GLU A 597 10.61 -12.35 -12.96
N PRO A 598 10.57 -13.09 -14.09
CA PRO A 598 10.78 -14.53 -14.11
C PRO A 598 12.24 -14.99 -13.94
N GLN A 599 13.23 -14.09 -14.00
CA GLN A 599 14.64 -14.47 -13.88
C GLN A 599 15.22 -14.36 -12.46
N LEU A 600 14.36 -14.15 -11.45
CA LEU A 600 14.72 -14.20 -10.04
C LEU A 600 14.53 -15.62 -9.49
N ASP A 601 15.57 -16.13 -8.82
CA ASP A 601 15.52 -17.43 -8.13
C ASP A 601 14.80 -17.30 -6.78
N THR A 602 15.14 -16.27 -6.01
CA THR A 602 14.56 -16.06 -4.67
C THR A 602 14.25 -14.60 -4.39
N THR A 603 13.25 -14.36 -3.56
CA THR A 603 12.97 -13.05 -2.97
C THR A 603 12.80 -13.15 -1.46
N VAL A 604 13.40 -12.22 -0.73
CA VAL A 604 13.17 -12.04 0.70
C VAL A 604 12.55 -10.66 0.90
N SER A 605 11.29 -10.66 1.32
CA SER A 605 10.47 -9.47 1.47
C SER A 605 10.26 -9.19 2.96
N ILE A 606 11.08 -8.31 3.51
CA ILE A 606 11.05 -7.90 4.92
C ILE A 606 10.01 -6.79 5.05
N VAL A 607 9.00 -7.00 5.90
CA VAL A 607 7.96 -6.01 6.22
C VAL A 607 7.24 -5.52 4.93
N SER A 608 6.68 -6.48 4.21
CA SER A 608 6.30 -6.33 2.80
C SER A 608 4.87 -5.88 2.51
N GLY A 609 4.05 -5.66 3.53
CA GLY A 609 2.68 -5.18 3.36
C GLY A 609 1.77 -6.08 2.49
N GLY A 610 0.64 -5.51 2.07
CA GLY A 610 -0.50 -6.17 1.40
C GLY A 610 -1.80 -5.44 1.74
N MET A 611 -2.73 -5.29 0.78
CA MET A 611 -3.90 -4.41 0.92
C MET A 611 -3.48 -2.96 1.21
N LEU A 612 -2.79 -2.34 0.26
CA LEU A 612 -2.06 -1.08 0.42
C LEU A 612 -2.89 0.08 0.98
N SER A 613 -4.19 0.16 0.68
CA SER A 613 -5.06 1.22 1.23
C SER A 613 -5.16 1.17 2.76
N GLU A 614 -5.00 -0.02 3.35
CA GLU A 614 -5.11 -0.22 4.80
C GLU A 614 -3.85 0.25 5.54
N ILE A 615 -2.67 0.29 4.88
CA ILE A 615 -1.41 0.65 5.54
C ILE A 615 -1.49 2.08 6.10
N GLY A 616 -2.00 3.01 5.29
CA GLY A 616 -2.16 4.41 5.69
C GLY A 616 -3.07 4.59 6.90
N THR A 617 -4.04 3.69 7.11
CA THR A 617 -5.02 3.83 8.21
C THR A 617 -4.46 3.49 9.58
N ARG A 618 -3.28 2.88 9.68
CA ARG A 618 -2.72 2.35 10.94
C ARG A 618 -1.23 2.65 11.15
N SER A 619 -0.53 3.13 10.13
CA SER A 619 0.90 3.44 10.21
C SER A 619 1.16 4.62 11.15
N THR A 620 2.08 4.46 12.10
CA THR A 620 2.61 5.57 12.91
C THR A 620 3.86 6.21 12.30
N LEU A 621 4.40 5.67 11.20
CA LEU A 621 5.51 6.29 10.49
C LEU A 621 5.04 7.62 9.90
N GLY A 622 5.55 8.74 10.45
CA GLY A 622 5.15 10.09 10.05
C GLY A 622 5.14 10.30 8.54
N GLY A 623 6.16 9.81 7.83
CA GLY A 623 6.23 9.97 6.37
C GLY A 623 5.11 9.26 5.60
N VAL A 624 4.63 8.11 6.07
CA VAL A 624 3.49 7.41 5.47
C VAL A 624 2.18 8.05 5.95
N LYS A 625 2.07 8.27 7.27
CA LYS A 625 0.88 8.82 7.91
C LYS A 625 0.50 10.17 7.31
N ASN A 626 1.43 11.11 7.24
CA ASN A 626 1.15 12.44 6.73
C ASN A 626 0.91 12.43 5.22
N ALA A 627 1.63 11.62 4.46
CA ALA A 627 1.43 11.61 3.02
C ALA A 627 0.08 11.01 2.59
N MET A 628 -0.46 10.04 3.36
CA MET A 628 -1.72 9.37 3.08
C MET A 628 -2.91 9.93 3.87
N VAL A 629 -2.77 10.16 5.17
CA VAL A 629 -3.89 10.55 6.06
C VAL A 629 -4.05 12.06 6.11
N LEU A 630 -2.98 12.85 6.30
CA LEU A 630 -3.12 14.31 6.39
C LEU A 630 -3.72 14.92 5.12
N ARG A 631 -3.36 14.44 3.93
CA ARG A 631 -3.97 14.91 2.67
C ARG A 631 -5.40 14.43 2.47
N ALA A 632 -5.77 13.26 2.99
CA ALA A 632 -7.16 12.81 2.97
C ALA A 632 -8.04 13.69 3.86
N LEU A 633 -7.56 14.03 5.06
CA LEU A 633 -8.33 14.80 6.05
C LEU A 633 -8.19 16.33 5.92
N GLY A 634 -7.11 16.79 5.30
CA GLY A 634 -6.68 18.18 5.31
C GLY A 634 -6.94 18.94 4.00
N PRO A 635 -6.37 20.16 3.88
CA PRO A 635 -5.68 20.90 4.93
C PRO A 635 -6.58 21.15 6.14
N ILE A 636 -6.04 20.95 7.34
CA ILE A 636 -6.83 20.97 8.57
C ILE A 636 -6.75 22.36 9.18
N PHE A 637 -7.86 23.11 9.19
CA PHE A 637 -7.96 24.38 9.91
C PHE A 637 -8.43 24.13 11.33
N TYR A 638 -7.72 24.67 12.30
CA TYR A 638 -8.03 24.45 13.71
C TYR A 638 -7.73 25.67 14.57
N ALA A 639 -8.36 25.75 15.73
CA ALA A 639 -8.01 26.73 16.74
C ALA A 639 -6.98 26.15 17.72
N ASP A 640 -5.93 26.94 18.00
CA ASP A 640 -4.98 26.67 19.07
C ASP A 640 -4.49 27.99 19.69
N GLN A 641 -4.42 28.05 21.02
CA GLN A 641 -3.95 29.19 21.80
C GLN A 641 -4.49 30.58 21.35
N GLY A 642 -5.77 30.64 20.96
CA GLY A 642 -6.40 31.89 20.49
C GLY A 642 -5.98 32.31 19.07
N ALA A 643 -5.48 31.38 18.26
CA ALA A 643 -5.13 31.59 16.86
C ALA A 643 -5.82 30.55 15.96
N LEU A 644 -6.13 30.98 14.74
CA LEU A 644 -6.46 30.10 13.64
C LEU A 644 -5.15 29.56 13.07
N MET A 645 -5.02 28.25 13.13
CA MET A 645 -3.90 27.49 12.60
C MET A 645 -4.37 26.68 11.39
N VAL A 646 -3.43 26.34 10.50
CA VAL A 646 -3.65 25.34 9.46
C VAL A 646 -2.52 24.32 9.48
N ARG A 647 -2.87 23.04 9.60
CA ARG A 647 -1.93 21.92 9.44
C ARG A 647 -2.02 21.41 8.00
N VAL A 648 -0.86 21.33 7.36
CA VAL A 648 -0.72 20.96 5.94
C VAL A 648 0.61 20.24 5.73
N ASN A 649 0.70 19.44 4.67
CA ASN A 649 1.96 18.80 4.29
C ASN A 649 3.00 19.84 3.86
N LEU A 650 4.24 19.68 4.35
CA LEU A 650 5.43 20.34 3.83
C LEU A 650 6.14 19.34 2.89
N GLY A 651 6.33 19.69 1.63
CA GLY A 651 6.68 18.69 0.61
C GLY A 651 5.53 17.67 0.48
N GLN A 652 5.83 16.38 0.66
CA GLN A 652 4.83 15.32 0.60
C GLN A 652 4.65 14.57 1.92
N THR A 653 5.72 14.26 2.63
CA THR A 653 5.72 13.34 3.78
C THR A 653 5.85 14.04 5.13
N ASP A 654 6.36 15.27 5.16
CA ASP A 654 6.40 16.09 6.37
C ASP A 654 5.10 16.90 6.55
N GLU A 655 4.90 17.41 7.76
CA GLU A 655 3.79 18.28 8.13
C GLU A 655 4.27 19.57 8.78
N VAL A 656 3.48 20.63 8.65
CA VAL A 656 3.73 21.91 9.32
C VAL A 656 2.41 22.55 9.74
N SER A 657 2.43 23.21 10.90
CA SER A 657 1.34 24.06 11.38
C SER A 657 1.67 25.53 11.15
N LEU A 658 0.83 26.20 10.37
CA LEU A 658 0.97 27.62 10.03
C LEU A 658 0.00 28.45 10.86
N LYS A 659 0.50 29.50 11.50
CA LYS A 659 -0.37 30.50 12.13
C LYS A 659 -0.97 31.41 11.06
N VAL A 660 -2.30 31.38 10.91
CA VAL A 660 -3.03 32.11 9.86
C VAL A 660 -3.54 33.45 10.36
N HIS A 661 -4.24 33.47 11.50
CA HIS A 661 -4.94 34.65 12.00
C HIS A 661 -5.12 34.57 13.52
N ASP A 662 -5.27 35.69 14.22
CA ASP A 662 -5.69 35.67 15.64
C ASP A 662 -7.22 35.46 15.73
N LEU A 663 -7.67 34.69 16.72
CA LEU A 663 -9.09 34.44 16.99
C LEU A 663 -9.51 35.19 18.26
N PRO A 664 -10.75 35.70 18.32
CA PRO A 664 -11.31 36.14 19.60
C PRO A 664 -11.59 34.94 20.50
N THR A 665 -11.94 35.19 21.75
CA THR A 665 -12.45 34.14 22.64
C THR A 665 -13.72 33.52 22.05
N LEU A 666 -13.62 32.22 21.72
CA LEU A 666 -14.73 31.42 21.25
C LEU A 666 -15.45 30.78 22.44
N THR A 667 -16.76 30.60 22.32
CA THR A 667 -17.57 29.92 23.33
C THR A 667 -17.83 28.48 22.87
N PRO A 668 -17.85 27.48 23.77
CA PRO A 668 -18.26 26.13 23.41
C PRO A 668 -19.60 26.13 22.65
N LEU A 669 -19.70 25.27 21.64
CA LEU A 669 -20.80 25.17 20.67
C LEU A 669 -20.94 26.32 19.68
N ASP A 670 -20.08 27.35 19.69
CA ASP A 670 -20.00 28.26 18.54
C ASP A 670 -19.69 27.45 17.27
N THR A 671 -20.34 27.80 16.15
CA THR A 671 -20.20 27.04 14.90
C THR A 671 -19.25 27.73 13.95
N VAL A 672 -18.22 27.00 13.51
CA VAL A 672 -17.26 27.44 12.49
C VAL A 672 -17.70 26.92 11.13
N VAL A 673 -17.67 27.79 10.12
CA VAL A 673 -17.97 27.45 8.72
C VAL A 673 -16.77 27.82 7.87
N LEU A 674 -16.12 26.82 7.27
CA LEU A 674 -15.08 27.01 6.27
C LEU A 674 -15.67 26.77 4.88
N ARG A 675 -15.42 27.69 3.95
CA ARG A 675 -15.89 27.59 2.57
C ARG A 675 -14.75 27.72 1.58
N ASN A 676 -14.72 26.84 0.59
CA ASN A 676 -13.93 27.02 -0.62
C ASN A 676 -14.75 27.84 -1.62
N GLU A 677 -14.34 29.08 -1.87
CA GLU A 677 -15.09 30.01 -2.74
C GLU A 677 -14.98 29.64 -4.22
N ARG A 678 -14.02 28.78 -4.61
CA ARG A 678 -13.90 28.28 -5.98
C ARG A 678 -14.89 27.15 -6.28
N SER A 679 -14.95 26.13 -5.42
CA SER A 679 -15.87 24.99 -5.60
C SER A 679 -17.28 25.31 -5.10
N GLY A 680 -17.41 26.27 -4.18
CA GLY A 680 -18.65 26.60 -3.49
C GLY A 680 -18.96 25.67 -2.30
N GLU A 681 -18.16 24.62 -2.11
CA GLU A 681 -18.26 23.68 -0.99
C GLU A 681 -17.97 24.36 0.34
N TYR A 682 -18.71 23.98 1.38
CA TYR A 682 -18.41 24.35 2.75
C TYR A 682 -18.60 23.17 3.69
N ARG A 683 -17.92 23.25 4.83
CA ARG A 683 -18.03 22.32 5.95
C ARG A 683 -18.09 23.09 7.26
N CYS A 684 -18.79 22.51 8.22
CA CYS A 684 -18.90 23.06 9.57
C CYS A 684 -18.02 22.30 10.56
N GLY A 685 -17.66 22.97 11.65
CA GLY A 685 -16.96 22.42 12.81
C GLY A 685 -17.46 23.09 14.09
N ALA A 686 -17.54 22.34 15.19
CA ALA A 686 -18.03 22.83 16.47
C ALA A 686 -16.87 23.28 17.35
N VAL A 687 -17.04 24.39 18.08
CA VAL A 687 -16.11 24.78 19.13
C VAL A 687 -16.30 23.86 20.34
N GLN A 688 -15.25 23.11 20.65
CA GLN A 688 -15.18 22.14 21.74
C GLN A 688 -15.13 22.84 23.11
N PRO A 689 -15.35 22.12 24.23
CA PRO A 689 -15.23 22.67 25.58
C PRO A 689 -13.87 23.32 25.90
N SER A 690 -12.80 22.89 25.23
CA SER A 690 -11.45 23.48 25.27
C SER A 690 -11.37 24.88 24.66
N GLY A 691 -12.39 25.30 23.91
CA GLY A 691 -12.35 26.50 23.07
C GLY A 691 -11.66 26.29 21.71
N THR A 692 -11.24 25.05 21.41
CA THR A 692 -10.66 24.70 20.11
C THR A 692 -11.72 24.17 19.15
N PHE A 693 -11.40 24.10 17.86
CA PHE A 693 -12.25 23.48 16.83
C PHE A 693 -11.35 22.90 15.74
N ARG A 694 -11.94 22.09 14.88
CA ARG A 694 -11.33 21.62 13.63
C ARG A 694 -12.35 21.65 12.49
N VAL A 695 -11.92 22.06 11.30
CA VAL A 695 -12.71 22.05 10.08
C VAL A 695 -11.80 21.92 8.85
N ALA A 696 -12.25 21.20 7.84
CA ALA A 696 -11.56 21.07 6.56
C ALA A 696 -12.58 21.07 5.42
N VAL A 697 -12.15 21.49 4.22
CA VAL A 697 -12.93 21.42 2.98
C VAL A 697 -12.01 20.92 1.87
N SER A 698 -12.57 20.27 0.86
CA SER A 698 -11.78 19.90 -0.31
C SER A 698 -11.22 21.16 -0.98
N CYS A 699 -9.94 21.15 -1.34
CA CYS A 699 -9.30 22.26 -2.02
C CYS A 699 -8.13 21.83 -2.90
N ASP A 700 -7.91 22.60 -3.97
CA ASP A 700 -6.60 22.68 -4.59
C ASP A 700 -5.78 23.81 -3.93
N ALA A 701 -4.46 23.67 -3.90
CA ALA A 701 -3.54 24.71 -3.48
C ALA A 701 -3.82 26.03 -4.24
N GLY A 702 -3.95 27.12 -3.48
CA GLY A 702 -4.28 28.45 -3.99
C GLY A 702 -5.79 28.72 -4.17
N ASP A 703 -6.68 27.81 -3.78
CA ASP A 703 -8.12 28.09 -3.77
C ASP A 703 -8.48 29.15 -2.71
N PRO A 704 -9.28 30.18 -3.04
CA PRO A 704 -9.73 31.17 -2.06
C PRO A 704 -10.64 30.54 -1.01
N LEU A 705 -10.37 30.84 0.26
CA LEU A 705 -11.10 30.32 1.40
C LEU A 705 -11.75 31.46 2.21
N TYR A 706 -12.91 31.16 2.80
CA TYR A 706 -13.60 32.08 3.69
C TYR A 706 -14.05 31.35 4.95
N LEU A 707 -13.50 31.74 6.10
CA LEU A 707 -13.87 31.20 7.41
C LEU A 707 -14.79 32.17 8.14
N ARG A 708 -15.89 31.64 8.67
CA ARG A 708 -16.85 32.39 9.48
C ARG A 708 -17.11 31.65 10.78
N VAL A 709 -17.40 32.41 11.84
CA VAL A 709 -17.86 31.83 13.12
C VAL A 709 -19.19 32.46 13.50
N PHE A 710 -20.14 31.63 13.92
CA PHE A 710 -21.46 32.01 14.39
C PHE A 710 -21.62 31.64 15.87
N ARG A 711 -22.45 32.41 16.58
CA ARG A 711 -22.70 32.20 18.01
C ARG A 711 -23.62 31.00 18.22
N GLY A 712 -23.20 30.03 19.04
CA GLY A 712 -23.97 28.84 19.36
C GLY A 712 -24.14 27.84 18.20
N PRO A 713 -24.82 26.71 18.47
CA PRO A 713 -24.98 25.63 17.51
C PRO A 713 -25.93 26.05 16.40
N LEU A 714 -25.56 25.74 15.17
CA LEU A 714 -26.43 25.89 13.99
C LEU A 714 -27.23 24.60 13.76
N ALA A 715 -28.34 24.73 13.04
CA ALA A 715 -29.15 23.56 12.68
C ALA A 715 -28.34 22.62 11.76
N PRO A 716 -28.36 21.29 12.01
CA PRO A 716 -27.53 20.34 11.29
C PRO A 716 -27.95 20.18 9.82
N ARG A 717 -27.02 19.74 8.98
CA ARG A 717 -27.28 19.43 7.55
C ARG A 717 -26.23 18.49 6.98
N THR A 718 -26.62 17.30 6.55
CA THR A 718 -25.73 16.34 5.86
C THR A 718 -25.46 16.73 4.40
N PRO A 719 -24.21 16.63 3.89
CA PRO A 719 -22.97 16.32 4.60
C PRO A 719 -22.21 17.58 5.07
N GLU A 720 -22.75 18.78 4.85
CA GLU A 720 -22.05 20.02 5.15
C GLU A 720 -21.81 20.26 6.66
N GLY A 721 -22.56 19.57 7.51
CA GLY A 721 -22.56 19.70 8.97
C GLY A 721 -23.64 20.65 9.47
N CYS A 722 -23.84 21.80 8.81
CA CYS A 722 -24.77 22.81 9.31
C CYS A 722 -25.42 23.66 8.22
N MET A 723 -26.59 24.23 8.52
CA MET A 723 -27.23 25.26 7.70
C MET A 723 -26.66 26.64 8.02
N ILE A 724 -26.08 27.31 7.01
CA ILE A 724 -25.54 28.67 7.15
C ILE A 724 -26.71 29.66 7.38
N PRO A 725 -26.72 30.42 8.48
CA PRO A 725 -27.78 31.38 8.77
C PRO A 725 -27.63 32.67 7.94
N THR A 726 -28.67 33.50 7.93
CA THR A 726 -28.63 34.85 7.35
C THR A 726 -28.02 35.89 8.28
N GLU A 727 -27.75 35.52 9.53
CA GLU A 727 -27.18 36.40 10.55
C GLU A 727 -25.73 36.77 10.24
N ILE A 728 -25.25 37.86 10.84
CA ILE A 728 -23.88 38.32 10.65
C ILE A 728 -22.95 37.44 11.52
N PRO A 729 -21.88 36.86 10.95
CA PRO A 729 -20.93 36.08 11.73
C PRO A 729 -20.18 36.96 12.74
N ILE A 730 -19.85 36.41 13.90
CA ILE A 730 -19.06 37.11 14.92
C ILE A 730 -17.57 37.21 14.54
N VAL A 731 -17.12 36.34 13.63
CA VAL A 731 -15.78 36.36 13.01
C VAL A 731 -15.93 36.08 11.53
N ALA A 732 -15.22 36.86 10.70
CA ALA A 732 -15.12 36.64 9.26
C ALA A 732 -13.65 36.82 8.86
N ILE A 733 -13.05 35.77 8.29
CA ILE A 733 -11.64 35.74 7.91
C ILE A 733 -11.54 35.30 6.45
N ASP A 734 -11.12 36.22 5.59
CA ASP A 734 -10.85 36.04 4.16
C ASP A 734 -9.42 36.50 3.79
N MET A 735 -8.59 36.80 4.80
CA MET A 735 -7.19 37.22 4.65
C MET A 735 -6.29 36.54 5.68
N PHE A 736 -5.02 36.39 5.35
CA PHE A 736 -3.98 36.04 6.32
C PHE A 736 -3.78 37.21 7.30
N GLY A 737 -3.89 36.95 8.60
CA GLY A 737 -3.59 37.93 9.65
C GLY A 737 -2.09 37.99 10.00
N HIS A 738 -1.36 36.91 9.73
CA HIS A 738 0.08 36.77 9.97
C HIS A 738 0.79 36.36 8.67
N GLU A 739 2.09 36.65 8.59
CA GLU A 739 2.92 36.03 7.55
C GLU A 739 3.06 34.54 7.86
N ALA A 740 2.68 33.69 6.90
CA ALA A 740 2.84 32.24 6.98
C ALA A 740 3.80 31.77 5.88
N ARG A 741 4.64 30.77 6.18
CA ARG A 741 5.61 30.21 5.22
C ARG A 741 5.44 28.71 5.11
N LEU A 742 5.29 28.23 3.88
CA LEU A 742 5.25 26.80 3.53
C LEU A 742 6.36 26.53 2.52
N GLY A 743 7.48 25.96 2.99
CA GLY A 743 8.68 25.81 2.18
C GLY A 743 9.13 27.17 1.61
N ALA A 744 9.34 27.23 0.30
CA ALA A 744 9.65 28.46 -0.42
C ALA A 744 8.46 29.44 -0.60
N THR A 745 7.22 29.03 -0.31
CA THR A 745 6.03 29.86 -0.50
C THR A 745 5.77 30.74 0.74
N THR A 746 5.61 32.05 0.54
CA THR A 746 5.24 33.00 1.60
C THR A 746 3.85 33.58 1.36
N PHE A 747 2.97 33.44 2.33
CA PHE A 747 1.66 34.07 2.39
C PHE A 747 1.78 35.32 3.27
N ALA A 748 1.78 36.50 2.66
CA ALA A 748 1.98 37.75 3.38
C ALA A 748 0.77 38.10 4.27
N ALA A 749 1.02 38.72 5.42
CA ALA A 749 -0.05 39.31 6.22
C ALA A 749 -0.85 40.34 5.39
N GLY A 750 -2.17 40.27 5.44
CA GLY A 750 -3.11 41.07 4.66
C GLY A 750 -3.37 40.56 3.23
N SER A 751 -2.75 39.46 2.80
CA SER A 751 -3.09 38.81 1.53
C SER A 751 -4.35 37.93 1.65
N PRO A 752 -5.08 37.64 0.55
CA PRO A 752 -6.26 36.79 0.61
C PRO A 752 -5.98 35.42 1.22
N LEU A 753 -6.90 34.92 2.04
CA LEU A 753 -6.83 33.57 2.60
C LEU A 753 -7.03 32.56 1.47
N VAL A 754 -6.03 31.71 1.27
CA VAL A 754 -6.07 30.65 0.26
C VAL A 754 -5.62 29.33 0.89
N ALA A 755 -6.07 28.22 0.30
CA ALA A 755 -5.61 26.89 0.67
C ALA A 755 -4.08 26.77 0.46
N PRO A 756 -3.31 26.45 1.50
CA PRO A 756 -1.85 26.36 1.38
C PRO A 756 -1.39 25.09 0.62
N GLY A 757 -2.24 24.07 0.53
CA GLY A 757 -1.95 22.81 -0.16
C GLY A 757 -3.23 22.11 -0.64
N ASP A 758 -3.05 21.07 -1.45
CA ASP A 758 -4.14 20.20 -1.91
C ASP A 758 -4.66 19.31 -0.76
N GLY A 759 -5.96 18.99 -0.76
CA GLY A 759 -6.54 18.07 0.23
C GLY A 759 -7.99 17.71 -0.07
N PHE A 760 -8.41 16.50 0.34
CA PHE A 760 -9.80 16.04 0.16
C PHE A 760 -10.77 16.59 1.22
N GLY A 761 -10.26 17.05 2.37
CA GLY A 761 -11.08 17.58 3.46
C GLY A 761 -12.08 16.58 4.05
N LEU A 762 -11.76 15.27 4.01
CA LEU A 762 -12.61 14.22 4.57
C LEU A 762 -12.59 14.27 6.11
N ARG A 763 -13.66 13.79 6.74
CA ARG A 763 -13.74 13.66 8.20
C ARG A 763 -13.37 12.25 8.64
N ARG A 764 -12.71 12.15 9.80
CA ARG A 764 -12.46 10.89 10.49
C ARG A 764 -13.81 10.21 10.79
N ALA A 765 -13.82 8.87 10.85
CA ALA A 765 -15.00 8.10 11.25
C ALA A 765 -16.26 8.22 10.37
N THR A 766 -16.17 8.82 9.17
CA THR A 766 -17.33 9.00 8.27
C THR A 766 -17.43 7.98 7.12
N PRO A 767 -18.62 7.80 6.52
CA PRO A 767 -18.81 6.90 5.37
C PRO A 767 -17.99 7.32 4.16
N ASP A 768 -17.80 8.63 3.97
CA ASP A 768 -17.02 9.21 2.87
C ASP A 768 -15.55 8.78 2.93
N LEU A 769 -14.95 8.75 4.13
CA LEU A 769 -13.57 8.29 4.30
C LEU A 769 -13.44 6.78 3.99
N ARG A 770 -14.39 5.96 4.45
CA ARG A 770 -14.42 4.52 4.16
C ARG A 770 -14.55 4.26 2.65
N ARG A 771 -15.45 4.99 1.98
CA ARG A 771 -15.63 4.92 0.52
C ARG A 771 -14.36 5.34 -0.23
N PHE A 772 -13.70 6.40 0.22
CA PHE A 772 -12.43 6.86 -0.34
C PHE A 772 -11.34 5.78 -0.23
N LEU A 773 -11.21 5.10 0.91
CA LEU A 773 -10.26 4.00 1.09
C LEU A 773 -10.54 2.84 0.14
N GLY A 774 -11.81 2.46 -0.05
CA GLY A 774 -12.22 1.43 -1.01
C GLY A 774 -11.83 1.79 -2.45
N LEU A 775 -12.12 3.02 -2.89
CA LEU A 775 -11.72 3.50 -4.22
C LEU A 775 -10.20 3.61 -4.38
N SER A 776 -9.49 3.96 -3.31
CA SER A 776 -8.03 3.99 -3.27
C SER A 776 -7.45 2.59 -3.51
N GLN A 777 -8.02 1.54 -2.90
CA GLN A 777 -7.59 0.18 -3.16
C GLN A 777 -7.82 -0.23 -4.63
N VAL A 778 -8.96 0.14 -5.24
CA VAL A 778 -9.21 -0.10 -6.67
C VAL A 778 -8.09 0.50 -7.54
N ALA A 779 -7.65 1.72 -7.22
CA ALA A 779 -6.53 2.35 -7.92
C ALA A 779 -5.20 1.61 -7.66
N LEU A 780 -4.93 1.21 -6.41
CA LEU A 780 -3.65 0.62 -5.99
C LEU A 780 -3.47 -0.85 -6.40
N ASP A 781 -4.52 -1.58 -6.79
CA ASP A 781 -4.46 -3.03 -6.98
C ASP A 781 -3.35 -3.54 -7.91
N ALA A 782 -3.03 -2.84 -8.99
CA ALA A 782 -1.93 -3.24 -9.88
C ALA A 782 -0.54 -3.17 -9.21
N ALA A 783 -0.41 -2.43 -8.11
CA ALA A 783 0.77 -2.30 -7.28
C ALA A 783 0.69 -3.10 -5.96
N ASP A 784 -0.42 -3.76 -5.67
CA ASP A 784 -0.62 -4.45 -4.40
C ASP A 784 0.08 -5.83 -4.39
N PRO A 785 1.00 -6.09 -3.43
CA PRO A 785 1.70 -7.38 -3.31
C PRO A 785 0.79 -8.61 -3.33
N MET A 786 -0.40 -8.53 -2.72
CA MET A 786 -1.30 -9.69 -2.61
C MET A 786 -1.73 -10.21 -3.97
N ASN A 787 -1.90 -9.34 -4.97
CA ASN A 787 -2.31 -9.74 -6.33
C ASN A 787 -1.24 -10.56 -7.06
N TRP A 788 0.03 -10.39 -6.68
CA TRP A 788 1.18 -11.01 -7.31
C TRP A 788 1.65 -12.29 -6.60
N ALA A 789 1.30 -12.44 -5.31
CA ALA A 789 1.65 -13.59 -4.51
C ALA A 789 1.26 -14.96 -5.11
N PRO A 790 0.05 -15.12 -5.72
CA PRO A 790 -0.32 -16.37 -6.38
C PRO A 790 0.54 -16.74 -7.59
N SER A 791 1.34 -15.81 -8.13
CA SER A 791 2.26 -16.08 -9.25
C SER A 791 3.55 -16.78 -8.78
N TRP A 792 3.97 -16.61 -7.52
CA TRP A 792 5.28 -17.10 -7.04
C TRP A 792 5.44 -18.62 -7.13
N ASN A 793 4.39 -19.36 -6.75
CA ASN A 793 4.37 -20.82 -6.78
C ASN A 793 3.73 -21.40 -8.06
N GLY A 794 3.32 -20.53 -8.99
CA GLY A 794 2.69 -20.91 -10.25
C GLY A 794 1.19 -21.21 -10.18
N THR A 795 0.48 -20.84 -9.11
CA THR A 795 -0.98 -21.00 -9.02
C THR A 795 -1.72 -20.08 -10.00
N ARG A 796 -1.20 -18.85 -10.21
CA ARG A 796 -1.67 -17.90 -11.24
C ARG A 796 -0.47 -17.38 -12.04
N PRO A 797 0.18 -18.23 -12.87
CA PRO A 797 1.47 -17.92 -13.46
C PRO A 797 1.41 -16.70 -14.38
N MET A 798 2.52 -15.95 -14.46
CA MET A 798 2.67 -14.85 -15.41
C MET A 798 3.67 -15.24 -16.50
N THR A 799 3.16 -15.49 -17.71
CA THR A 799 3.96 -15.85 -18.88
C THR A 799 4.11 -14.67 -19.83
N TYR A 800 5.30 -14.51 -20.40
CA TYR A 800 5.69 -13.44 -21.30
C TYR A 800 5.86 -13.92 -22.75
N GLY A 801 5.95 -12.98 -23.69
CA GLY A 801 6.20 -13.26 -25.11
C GLY A 801 7.55 -13.95 -25.38
N THR A 802 8.50 -13.86 -24.44
CA THR A 802 9.77 -14.62 -24.47
C THR A 802 9.58 -16.12 -24.20
N GLY A 803 8.42 -16.53 -23.71
CA GLY A 803 8.13 -17.89 -23.23
C GLY A 803 8.50 -18.12 -21.76
N GLU A 804 9.15 -17.15 -21.12
CA GLU A 804 9.48 -17.20 -19.68
C GLU A 804 8.20 -17.09 -18.85
N THR A 805 8.17 -17.78 -17.72
CA THR A 805 7.05 -17.77 -16.76
C THR A 805 7.58 -17.51 -15.37
N THR A 806 6.89 -16.66 -14.61
CA THR A 806 7.31 -16.33 -13.24
C THR A 806 7.16 -17.53 -12.32
N ARG A 807 8.22 -17.78 -11.54
CA ARG A 807 8.27 -18.75 -10.45
C ARG A 807 9.45 -18.36 -9.56
N THR A 808 9.16 -17.90 -8.35
CA THR A 808 10.17 -17.32 -7.45
C THR A 808 9.98 -17.91 -6.07
N GLN A 809 11.06 -18.30 -5.41
CA GLN A 809 11.00 -18.83 -4.05
C GLN A 809 11.00 -17.65 -3.08
N VAL A 810 9.94 -17.50 -2.27
CA VAL A 810 9.73 -16.28 -1.48
C VAL A 810 9.72 -16.57 0.02
N MET A 811 10.47 -15.75 0.76
CA MET A 811 10.41 -15.65 2.22
C MET A 811 9.78 -14.30 2.58
N VAL A 812 8.57 -14.35 3.15
CA VAL A 812 7.86 -13.17 3.67
C VAL A 812 8.23 -13.01 5.15
N MET A 813 8.63 -11.81 5.55
CA MET A 813 9.14 -11.57 6.91
C MET A 813 8.59 -10.27 7.52
N PRO A 814 7.32 -10.22 7.96
CA PRO A 814 6.81 -9.12 8.76
C PRO A 814 7.32 -9.23 10.19
N SER A 815 7.65 -8.12 10.84
CA SER A 815 7.98 -8.13 12.26
C SER A 815 6.72 -8.15 13.13
N ALA A 816 6.82 -8.82 14.28
CA ALA A 816 5.73 -8.83 15.26
C ALA A 816 5.43 -7.39 15.73
N GLY A 817 4.15 -6.98 15.59
CA GLY A 817 3.68 -5.66 15.99
C GLY A 817 4.33 -4.48 15.31
N ASP A 818 4.76 -4.63 14.05
CA ASP A 818 5.28 -3.53 13.26
C ASP A 818 4.30 -2.33 13.26
N PRO A 819 4.72 -1.14 13.74
CA PRO A 819 3.85 0.02 13.83
C PRO A 819 3.76 0.81 12.51
N GLY A 820 4.60 0.51 11.52
CA GLY A 820 4.64 1.21 10.23
C GLY A 820 3.95 0.47 9.10
N VAL A 821 4.24 -0.83 8.94
CA VAL A 821 3.57 -1.69 7.97
C VAL A 821 2.97 -2.85 8.75
N MET A 822 1.70 -2.70 9.11
CA MET A 822 1.02 -3.58 10.04
C MET A 822 1.18 -5.07 9.68
N ILE A 823 1.47 -5.88 10.70
CA ILE A 823 1.61 -7.34 10.57
C ILE A 823 0.39 -8.02 9.91
N ALA A 824 -0.82 -7.46 10.09
CA ALA A 824 -2.02 -7.92 9.37
C ALA A 824 -1.81 -8.01 7.85
N ALA A 825 -1.14 -7.01 7.27
CA ALA A 825 -0.84 -6.95 5.84
C ALA A 825 0.15 -8.05 5.42
N GLY A 826 1.20 -8.29 6.23
CA GLY A 826 2.15 -9.38 5.99
C GLY A 826 1.52 -10.78 6.10
N VAL A 827 0.61 -10.99 7.05
CA VAL A 827 -0.17 -12.24 7.17
C VAL A 827 -1.16 -12.40 6.01
N ALA A 828 -1.81 -11.31 5.58
CA ALA A 828 -2.69 -11.33 4.41
C ALA A 828 -1.92 -11.69 3.12
N LEU A 829 -0.71 -11.13 2.93
CA LEU A 829 0.19 -11.51 1.84
C LEU A 829 0.61 -12.98 1.91
N ALA A 830 1.00 -13.47 3.08
CA ALA A 830 1.35 -14.86 3.29
C ALA A 830 0.15 -15.80 3.02
N ARG A 831 -1.07 -15.37 3.35
CA ARG A 831 -2.30 -16.08 3.01
C ARG A 831 -2.51 -16.13 1.50
N ALA A 832 -2.37 -15.00 0.81
CA ALA A 832 -2.46 -14.90 -0.66
C ALA A 832 -1.44 -15.80 -1.38
N ALA A 833 -0.25 -15.97 -0.79
CA ALA A 833 0.80 -16.86 -1.28
C ALA A 833 0.55 -18.36 -0.98
N GLY A 834 -0.42 -18.67 -0.10
CA GLY A 834 -0.68 -20.03 0.38
C GLY A 834 0.27 -20.51 1.50
N PHE A 835 0.97 -19.61 2.17
CA PHE A 835 1.89 -19.93 3.27
C PHE A 835 1.17 -20.04 4.62
N ALA A 836 0.16 -19.19 4.84
CA ALA A 836 -0.72 -19.22 5.99
C ALA A 836 -2.09 -19.81 5.61
N GLU A 837 -2.34 -21.05 6.03
CA GLU A 837 -3.61 -21.74 5.75
C GLU A 837 -4.76 -21.15 6.58
N PHE A 838 -5.89 -20.92 5.93
CA PHE A 838 -7.08 -20.31 6.53
C PHE A 838 -8.32 -21.22 6.49
N ASP A 839 -8.38 -22.11 5.50
CA ASP A 839 -9.49 -23.01 5.17
C ASP A 839 -9.26 -24.46 5.64
N ARG A 840 -8.17 -24.72 6.36
CA ARG A 840 -7.78 -26.06 6.82
C ARG A 840 -7.32 -26.07 8.26
N ILE A 841 -7.65 -27.14 8.97
CA ILE A 841 -7.19 -27.36 10.34
C ILE A 841 -5.73 -27.75 10.34
N ASP A 842 -4.92 -27.02 11.08
CA ASP A 842 -3.58 -27.43 11.45
C ASP A 842 -3.69 -28.37 12.68
N PRO A 843 -3.24 -29.63 12.57
CA PRO A 843 -3.38 -30.62 13.64
C PRO A 843 -2.63 -30.23 14.92
N ARG A 844 -1.65 -29.32 14.84
CA ARG A 844 -0.94 -28.78 16.01
C ARG A 844 -1.86 -28.00 16.96
N TYR A 845 -2.89 -27.35 16.41
CA TYR A 845 -3.72 -26.39 17.14
C TYR A 845 -5.21 -26.76 17.16
N GLY A 846 -5.65 -27.69 16.29
CA GLY A 846 -7.07 -28.03 16.13
C GLY A 846 -7.90 -26.93 15.45
N LYS A 847 -7.23 -25.95 14.83
CA LYS A 847 -7.81 -24.81 14.09
C LYS A 847 -6.87 -24.41 12.94
N SER A 848 -7.30 -23.51 12.06
CA SER A 848 -6.41 -23.01 10.98
C SER A 848 -5.30 -22.12 11.51
N GLN A 849 -4.20 -22.01 10.77
CA GLN A 849 -3.07 -21.14 11.14
C GLN A 849 -3.49 -19.68 11.20
N ASN A 850 -4.38 -19.26 10.29
CA ASN A 850 -5.01 -17.96 10.33
C ASN A 850 -5.79 -17.74 11.63
N GLN A 851 -6.59 -18.72 12.06
CA GLN A 851 -7.33 -18.62 13.31
C GLN A 851 -6.40 -18.55 14.52
N VAL A 852 -5.27 -19.26 14.51
CA VAL A 852 -4.24 -19.10 15.55
C VAL A 852 -3.76 -17.66 15.60
N ALA A 853 -3.40 -17.06 14.46
CA ALA A 853 -2.91 -15.68 14.41
C ALA A 853 -3.96 -14.63 14.84
N LEU A 854 -5.25 -14.91 14.66
CA LEU A 854 -6.36 -14.12 15.20
C LEU A 854 -6.46 -14.27 16.71
N ASP A 855 -6.54 -15.51 17.20
CA ASP A 855 -6.72 -15.84 18.62
C ASP A 855 -5.53 -15.37 19.49
N THR A 856 -4.32 -15.32 18.91
CA THR A 856 -3.13 -14.81 19.59
C THR A 856 -2.99 -13.29 19.51
N HIS A 857 -3.92 -12.59 18.84
CA HIS A 857 -3.85 -11.16 18.54
C HIS A 857 -2.60 -10.75 17.72
N THR A 858 -2.02 -11.69 16.98
CA THR A 858 -0.87 -11.43 16.11
C THR A 858 -1.25 -10.54 14.93
N ILE A 859 -2.43 -10.75 14.33
CA ILE A 859 -2.94 -9.90 13.25
C ILE A 859 -3.31 -8.50 13.76
N GLU A 860 -3.88 -8.40 14.98
CA GLU A 860 -4.17 -7.11 15.64
C GLU A 860 -2.88 -6.32 15.88
N GLY A 861 -1.87 -6.95 16.49
CA GLY A 861 -0.49 -6.47 16.47
C GLY A 861 -0.25 -5.12 17.16
N THR A 862 -1.12 -4.69 18.07
CA THR A 862 -0.95 -3.41 18.80
C THR A 862 -0.77 -3.63 20.30
N VAL A 863 0.32 -3.12 20.85
CA VAL A 863 0.64 -3.24 22.28
C VAL A 863 -0.29 -2.39 23.15
N ARG A 864 -0.86 -1.30 22.60
CA ARG A 864 -1.73 -0.35 23.31
C ARG A 864 -2.95 -0.99 23.96
N LEU A 865 -3.51 -2.03 23.32
CA LEU A 865 -4.68 -2.75 23.85
C LEU A 865 -4.32 -3.70 25.01
N ALA A 866 -3.04 -3.87 25.33
CA ALA A 866 -2.54 -4.63 26.48
C ALA A 866 -3.13 -6.04 26.60
N ARG A 867 -3.27 -6.74 25.46
CA ARG A 867 -3.74 -8.14 25.38
C ARG A 867 -2.90 -9.08 26.23
N TYR A 868 -1.59 -8.82 26.31
CA TYR A 868 -0.68 -9.52 27.18
C TYR A 868 0.13 -8.53 28.02
N ARG A 869 0.68 -9.05 29.12
CA ARG A 869 1.57 -8.32 30.03
C ARG A 869 2.76 -9.18 30.38
N ASN A 870 3.91 -8.53 30.53
CA ASN A 870 5.14 -9.18 30.98
C ASN A 870 5.13 -9.41 32.50
N SER A 871 6.21 -9.96 33.06
CA SER A 871 6.32 -10.24 34.51
C SER A 871 6.28 -8.99 35.39
N ALA A 872 6.59 -7.81 34.82
CA ALA A 872 6.49 -6.50 35.47
C ALA A 872 5.11 -5.84 35.33
N GLY A 873 4.18 -6.45 34.59
CA GLY A 873 2.85 -5.92 34.33
C GLY A 873 2.77 -4.93 33.15
N SER A 874 3.87 -4.65 32.45
CA SER A 874 3.87 -3.80 31.26
C SER A 874 3.22 -4.51 30.06
N PRO A 875 2.44 -3.80 29.23
CA PRO A 875 1.88 -4.35 28.00
C PRO A 875 2.96 -4.90 27.06
N VAL A 876 2.74 -6.08 26.51
CA VAL A 876 3.62 -6.71 25.51
C VAL A 876 2.81 -7.49 24.47
N LEU A 877 3.47 -7.87 23.38
CA LEU A 877 2.95 -8.74 22.34
C LEU A 877 3.30 -10.21 22.62
N MET A 878 2.67 -11.13 21.88
CA MET A 878 3.02 -12.55 21.89
C MET A 878 4.03 -12.87 20.80
N ASP A 879 5.10 -13.59 21.14
CA ASP A 879 6.00 -14.16 20.14
C ASP A 879 5.48 -15.51 19.64
N VAL A 880 5.04 -15.51 18.39
CA VAL A 880 4.47 -16.68 17.71
C VAL A 880 5.51 -17.58 17.04
N GLU A 881 6.73 -17.10 16.81
CA GLU A 881 7.80 -17.90 16.21
C GLU A 881 8.68 -18.60 17.25
N HIS A 882 8.82 -17.98 18.42
CA HIS A 882 9.61 -18.49 19.54
C HIS A 882 11.00 -18.91 19.05
N LEU A 883 11.68 -18.03 18.31
CA LEU A 883 12.95 -18.35 17.63
C LEU A 883 14.04 -18.76 18.63
N ALA A 884 14.06 -18.15 19.82
CA ALA A 884 15.00 -18.49 20.87
C ALA A 884 14.90 -19.95 21.32
N SER A 885 13.79 -20.67 21.13
CA SER A 885 13.66 -22.08 21.54
C SER A 885 14.69 -23.04 20.91
N VAL A 886 15.36 -22.64 19.82
CA VAL A 886 16.40 -23.45 19.17
C VAL A 886 17.71 -23.50 19.97
N VAL A 887 18.00 -22.43 20.73
CA VAL A 887 19.09 -22.39 21.71
C VAL A 887 18.43 -22.16 23.06
N PRO A 888 18.33 -23.15 23.98
CA PRO A 888 17.52 -23.02 25.20
C PRO A 888 18.11 -21.97 26.18
N VAL A 889 17.89 -20.70 25.85
CA VAL A 889 18.35 -19.51 26.54
C VAL A 889 17.15 -18.59 26.75
N ASP A 890 17.22 -17.82 27.82
CA ASP A 890 16.35 -16.68 28.02
C ASP A 890 16.82 -15.56 27.07
N ASP A 891 16.00 -15.19 26.09
CA ASP A 891 16.31 -14.10 25.15
C ASP A 891 16.06 -12.70 25.73
N GLY A 892 15.54 -12.61 26.95
CA GLY A 892 15.31 -11.36 27.68
C GLY A 892 14.07 -10.58 27.24
N LEU A 893 13.21 -11.13 26.36
CA LEU A 893 12.02 -10.41 25.89
C LEU A 893 10.89 -10.36 26.93
N ASP A 894 10.80 -11.33 27.85
CA ASP A 894 9.71 -11.45 28.86
C ASP A 894 8.30 -11.34 28.24
N VAL A 895 8.05 -12.14 27.19
CA VAL A 895 6.79 -12.18 26.44
C VAL A 895 6.18 -13.58 26.43
N PRO A 896 4.83 -13.72 26.36
CA PRO A 896 4.21 -15.01 26.12
C PRO A 896 4.65 -15.60 24.78
N ARG A 897 4.75 -16.93 24.73
CA ARG A 897 5.20 -17.69 23.56
C ARG A 897 4.11 -18.66 23.10
N LEU A 898 3.91 -18.73 21.79
CA LEU A 898 3.06 -19.77 21.19
C LEU A 898 3.78 -21.12 21.24
N ASP A 899 3.09 -22.17 21.70
CA ASP A 899 3.60 -23.54 21.76
C ASP A 899 2.54 -24.54 21.23
N PRO A 900 2.82 -25.31 20.16
CA PRO A 900 4.03 -25.24 19.32
C PRO A 900 4.10 -23.92 18.52
N PRO A 901 5.29 -23.43 18.15
CA PRO A 901 5.45 -22.18 17.41
C PRO A 901 4.89 -22.26 15.99
N LEU A 902 4.53 -21.10 15.42
CA LEU A 902 3.83 -20.98 14.14
C LEU A 902 4.66 -21.53 12.98
N ARG A 903 5.87 -21.00 12.73
CA ARG A 903 6.90 -21.50 11.80
C ARG A 903 6.37 -21.96 10.45
N LEU A 904 6.00 -21.00 9.58
CA LEU A 904 5.31 -21.28 8.31
C LEU A 904 6.23 -21.34 7.09
N MET A 905 7.51 -21.64 7.28
CA MET A 905 8.39 -22.05 6.18
C MET A 905 8.02 -23.47 5.73
N ARG A 906 7.72 -23.63 4.44
CA ARG A 906 7.22 -24.89 3.86
C ARG A 906 8.09 -25.32 2.70
N GLN A 907 8.27 -26.63 2.57
CA GLN A 907 8.90 -27.25 1.40
C GLN A 907 7.81 -27.69 0.41
N ALA A 908 7.89 -27.21 -0.82
CA ALA A 908 7.05 -27.65 -1.92
C ALA A 908 7.45 -29.06 -2.39
N ALA A 909 6.59 -29.68 -3.20
CA ALA A 909 6.81 -31.05 -3.70
C ALA A 909 8.07 -31.20 -4.57
N ASP A 910 8.56 -30.10 -5.16
CA ASP A 910 9.80 -30.07 -5.95
C ASP A 910 11.07 -29.87 -5.09
N GLY A 911 10.92 -29.83 -3.77
CA GLY A 911 12.02 -29.65 -2.81
C GLY A 911 12.40 -28.21 -2.52
N THR A 912 11.78 -27.22 -3.17
CA THR A 912 12.03 -25.79 -2.91
C THR A 912 11.28 -25.30 -1.67
N TRP A 913 11.79 -24.27 -1.02
CA TRP A 913 11.24 -23.65 0.18
C TRP A 913 10.64 -22.29 -0.13
N SER A 914 9.55 -21.98 0.54
CA SER A 914 8.94 -20.65 0.61
C SER A 914 8.07 -20.57 1.84
N GLY A 915 7.79 -19.37 2.35
CA GLY A 915 6.95 -19.27 3.54
C GLY A 915 6.99 -17.93 4.25
N LEU A 916 6.49 -17.95 5.48
CA LEU A 916 6.41 -16.81 6.38
C LEU A 916 7.27 -17.07 7.63
N ILE A 917 7.99 -16.03 8.06
CA ILE A 917 8.68 -15.95 9.36
C ILE A 917 8.25 -14.64 10.04
N VAL A 918 7.78 -14.69 11.28
CA VAL A 918 7.36 -13.50 12.05
C VAL A 918 8.32 -13.21 13.22
N PRO A 919 9.50 -12.61 12.98
CA PRO A 919 10.45 -12.35 14.05
C PRO A 919 9.91 -11.33 15.07
N MET A 920 10.10 -11.63 16.36
CA MET A 920 9.84 -10.69 17.46
C MET A 920 11.09 -9.83 17.69
N LEU A 921 11.08 -8.59 17.20
CA LEU A 921 12.24 -7.69 17.32
C LEU A 921 12.25 -6.88 18.63
N SER A 922 11.08 -6.69 19.24
CA SER A 922 10.87 -5.96 20.49
C SER A 922 9.55 -6.42 21.11
N PRO A 923 9.43 -6.53 22.46
CA PRO A 923 8.17 -6.88 23.13
C PRO A 923 6.99 -5.96 22.81
N GLU A 924 7.28 -4.70 22.44
CA GLU A 924 6.29 -3.66 22.13
C GLU A 924 6.04 -3.51 20.61
N GLY A 925 6.74 -4.29 19.79
CA GLY A 925 6.76 -4.15 18.34
C GLY A 925 7.87 -3.23 17.84
N LYS A 926 8.37 -3.48 16.62
CA LYS A 926 9.42 -2.66 15.99
C LYS A 926 9.38 -2.83 14.47
N HIS A 927 9.56 -1.72 13.76
CA HIS A 927 9.65 -1.72 12.30
C HIS A 927 11.00 -2.22 11.80
N GLY A 928 11.01 -3.04 10.75
CA GLY A 928 12.20 -3.41 9.99
C GLY A 928 12.85 -4.75 10.36
N PHE A 929 14.18 -4.75 10.53
CA PHE A 929 15.01 -5.93 10.77
C PHE A 929 15.98 -5.66 11.94
N SER A 930 16.28 -6.66 12.76
CA SER A 930 17.29 -6.52 13.80
C SER A 930 18.69 -6.76 13.24
N PRO A 931 19.63 -5.79 13.34
CA PRO A 931 21.01 -6.06 12.99
C PRO A 931 21.58 -7.15 13.92
N PRO A 932 22.66 -7.84 13.50
CA PRO A 932 23.42 -8.72 14.37
C PRO A 932 23.83 -8.04 15.68
N ASP A 933 23.58 -8.70 16.82
CA ASP A 933 23.98 -8.24 18.15
C ASP A 933 24.68 -9.40 18.90
N PRO A 934 26.03 -9.47 18.86
CA PRO A 934 26.78 -10.53 19.49
C PRO A 934 26.73 -10.48 21.03
N THR A 935 26.23 -9.38 21.61
CA THR A 935 26.08 -9.23 23.07
C THR A 935 24.75 -9.77 23.58
N ALA A 936 23.77 -9.95 22.68
CA ALA A 936 22.49 -10.53 23.02
C ALA A 936 22.64 -11.99 23.47
N LYS A 937 21.86 -12.39 24.48
CA LYS A 937 21.80 -13.80 24.94
C LYS A 937 21.39 -14.74 23.80
N PHE A 938 20.50 -14.25 22.93
CA PHE A 938 20.16 -14.85 21.65
C PHE A 938 20.27 -13.79 20.56
N ASP A 939 21.32 -13.88 19.74
CA ASP A 939 21.52 -13.00 18.59
C ASP A 939 20.57 -13.39 17.45
N GLN A 940 19.32 -12.92 17.56
CA GLN A 940 18.29 -13.17 16.56
C GLN A 940 18.65 -12.57 15.19
N GLY A 941 19.32 -11.41 15.17
CA GLY A 941 19.72 -10.74 13.93
C GLY A 941 20.67 -11.60 13.10
N THR A 942 21.72 -12.14 13.74
CA THR A 942 22.62 -13.11 13.12
C THR A 942 21.88 -14.37 12.67
N TYR A 943 21.04 -14.94 13.55
CA TYR A 943 20.31 -16.17 13.25
C TYR A 943 19.44 -16.05 12.00
N VAL A 944 18.66 -14.97 11.90
CA VAL A 944 17.77 -14.74 10.76
C VAL A 944 18.56 -14.34 9.52
N LEU A 945 19.65 -13.56 9.63
CA LEU A 945 20.45 -13.21 8.46
C LEU A 945 21.16 -14.45 7.86
N ASN A 946 21.60 -15.40 8.68
CA ASN A 946 22.10 -16.69 8.19
C ASN A 946 21.00 -17.49 7.46
N GLN A 947 19.76 -17.47 7.97
CA GLN A 947 18.63 -18.12 7.28
C GLN A 947 18.37 -17.50 5.91
N VAL A 948 18.35 -16.17 5.83
CA VAL A 948 18.18 -15.41 4.58
C VAL A 948 19.31 -15.73 3.60
N ALA A 949 20.56 -15.68 4.05
CA ALA A 949 21.71 -15.91 3.20
C ALA A 949 21.76 -17.36 2.67
N ARG A 950 21.48 -18.37 3.51
CA ARG A 950 21.41 -19.77 3.05
C ARG A 950 20.26 -20.01 2.09
N PHE A 951 19.10 -19.40 2.36
CA PHE A 951 17.95 -19.48 1.48
C PHE A 951 18.27 -18.94 0.08
N MET A 952 18.90 -17.76 0.00
CA MET A 952 19.35 -17.18 -1.27
C MET A 952 20.44 -18.03 -1.93
N GLN A 953 21.50 -18.38 -1.21
CA GLN A 953 22.65 -19.14 -1.75
C GLN A 953 22.23 -20.46 -2.40
N SER A 954 21.21 -21.12 -1.83
CA SER A 954 20.70 -22.39 -2.34
C SER A 954 19.66 -22.25 -3.46
N GLY A 955 19.31 -21.02 -3.88
CA GLY A 955 18.20 -20.77 -4.80
C GLY A 955 16.87 -21.25 -4.22
N GLY A 956 16.68 -21.10 -2.90
CA GLY A 956 15.50 -21.54 -2.18
C GLY A 956 15.40 -23.06 -1.99
N ARG A 957 16.44 -23.84 -2.28
CA ARG A 957 16.41 -25.31 -2.10
C ARG A 957 16.63 -25.76 -0.67
N GLU A 958 17.21 -24.89 0.16
CA GLU A 958 17.51 -25.20 1.55
C GLU A 958 17.03 -24.11 2.50
N PHE A 959 16.46 -24.55 3.61
CA PHE A 959 16.08 -23.73 4.75
C PHE A 959 16.21 -24.58 6.03
N SER A 960 16.56 -23.96 7.17
CA SER A 960 16.76 -24.68 8.42
C SER A 960 16.39 -23.85 9.65
N TRP A 961 15.64 -24.46 10.57
CA TRP A 961 15.43 -23.93 11.92
C TRP A 961 16.53 -24.36 12.91
N ASP A 962 17.58 -25.03 12.46
CA ASP A 962 18.62 -25.59 13.35
C ASP A 962 19.39 -24.48 14.09
N LYS A 963 19.71 -24.75 15.36
CA LYS A 963 20.51 -23.88 16.22
C LYS A 963 21.90 -23.56 15.65
N CYS A 964 22.41 -24.39 14.73
CA CYS A 964 23.70 -24.20 14.09
C CYS A 964 23.84 -22.81 13.46
N GLN A 965 22.73 -22.21 13.00
CA GLN A 965 22.73 -20.87 12.39
C GLN A 965 22.90 -19.74 13.42
N ALA A 966 22.66 -20.02 14.70
CA ALA A 966 22.92 -19.09 15.81
C ALA A 966 24.29 -19.34 16.46
N THR A 967 24.80 -20.57 16.38
CA THR A 967 26.07 -20.98 16.98
C THR A 967 27.23 -21.02 15.99
N SER A 968 27.00 -20.72 14.71
CA SER A 968 27.96 -20.81 13.62
C SER A 968 28.60 -22.20 13.47
N THR A 969 27.82 -23.26 13.69
CA THR A 969 28.28 -24.67 13.62
C THR A 969 27.64 -25.45 12.48
N CYS A 970 27.10 -24.77 11.47
CA CYS A 970 26.48 -25.44 10.33
C CYS A 970 27.53 -26.09 9.43
N PRO A 971 27.15 -27.09 8.61
CA PRO A 971 28.06 -27.66 7.62
C PRO A 971 28.30 -26.75 6.40
N TRP A 972 27.73 -25.55 6.39
CA TRP A 972 27.92 -24.49 5.38
C TRP A 972 28.43 -23.20 6.05
N PRO A 973 28.96 -22.22 5.30
CA PRO A 973 29.44 -20.96 5.85
C PRO A 973 28.36 -20.24 6.65
N THR A 974 28.69 -19.69 7.80
CA THR A 974 27.80 -18.85 8.63
C THR A 974 28.60 -17.68 9.20
N PHE A 975 27.97 -16.52 9.35
CA PHE A 975 28.59 -15.37 10.02
C PHE A 975 27.92 -15.15 11.41
N PRO A 976 28.56 -14.41 12.33
CA PRO A 976 30.00 -14.19 12.35
C PRO A 976 30.70 -15.55 12.55
N LEU A 977 31.92 -15.67 12.03
CA LEU A 977 32.77 -16.81 12.37
C LEU A 977 33.10 -16.67 13.87
N LYS A 978 32.37 -17.38 14.74
CA LYS A 978 32.67 -17.43 16.19
C LYS A 978 33.91 -18.28 16.46
#